data_AF-A0A7J6AFQ9-F1
#
_entry.id   AF-A0A7J6AFQ9-F1
#
_cell.length_a   1.000
_cell.length_b   1.000
_cell.length_c   1.000
_cell.angle_alpha   90.00
_cell.angle_beta   90.00
_cell.angle_gamma   90.00
#
_symmetry.space_group_name_H-M   'P 1'
#
loop_
_entity.id
_entity.type
_entity.pdbx_description
1 polymer ?
#
loop_
_entity_poly.entity_id
_entity_poly.type
_entity_poly.pdbx_seq_one_letter_code
_entity_poly.pdbx_strand_id
1 'polypeptide(L)'
;MADHSLTRALDILRGLYGRVQRLEEFSDGVEFSDGRKPVLMEECDSERFKALIRGLIVCPESPLTHTPGSAQLGTLPEVLAFVLNRMKMKKKRNVLRFGYRSSAGGADSDPFKFHGSISQSAAFICGNEAWAKINQRLGSDLTQYLLTHCAMFTTAPPTCLVQICGVPVYDLVPVHTWSGFFLNSSNKAGMLNRNQRIDVKKQNGVRKEAKNRRRRQVNSKNAKNTVNAKKRKREEGKDDVEDMMERHEELPAKQRCIEIVEKSCIVENICPVQSELPHISPAPKHGLSSWKPSDQSPPRPSHCFVSVLSMLYGGRGIKSFLLNRKLQGHMGRARNIQGADVVRMVFCLKDKAQQSGSNSQNRKLPKRFFAMVPIFTLLLQRHRKCDYIHFLSQKCATSEGEGDMASLLPSHCSSYRVYLFVRECVRFVIPDELWGSQHNMLQFLSRVKHFLRLGKFEKLSLAQVMWKIRVSDCHWLGPKKGHCPSEHRYREWIFGQFLLWMLKDFVIGLVKSFFYVTESVGQKHALRFYRRHIWTRLQDQAFREHLSKGQWEELSPAEVASLPKNTVTSRIRFIPKTNSMRPITRLIGTGAAMQFQSSARDLQNILSVCVRERPTLLGSTVWGRQDIHRVLRSIAHSHTPWYFVKVDISGAYDSLPHCKLLDVVQDVLKPLEENCFSLRHYAKVCTDSEQEIRKHFCTRAEAVESLNMKGFVMEEQNNGKLHNAILVETLSVEVKGTDVFQFFKQMLSSCIIQYDKKVFRQVCGIPQGSAVSTMLCNLCYGHMENCVLKKVTEKGGYLMRLVDDFLLITPRLSKAVDFLKTLMAGVPDYGCVINPQKVAVNFPLRDELESVEMTEFPAHCMFPWCGLLIDTRSLHVYNDYSGYAGQSLRYSLTLGSAHSPATFMRKKLLMILRLKCDSILLDIHLNSIEVLYKNIYKLLLLQAMRFHVCVKSLPLGQGVWTNPSFFLKMIWNMVKITNKSITHSNSGVCVGNVLQYEAVELLCCLAFDVVLTLHRSSYRALLPHIHKRKRCVMSTLRGVRLARVFQAATPRIPPDFPSIRI
;
A
#
# COMPACT_ATOMS: atom_id res chain seq x y z
N MET A 1 6.72 -27.25 -29.01
CA MET A 1 5.53 -26.57 -28.44
C MET A 1 5.98 -25.42 -27.52
N ALA A 2 6.37 -24.24 -28.02
CA ALA A 2 7.20 -23.29 -27.23
C ALA A 2 6.75 -21.81 -27.13
N ASP A 3 6.05 -21.20 -28.10
CA ASP A 3 5.79 -19.74 -28.07
C ASP A 3 4.54 -19.31 -27.26
N HIS A 4 3.65 -20.24 -26.88
CA HIS A 4 2.42 -19.93 -26.12
C HIS A 4 2.63 -19.73 -24.60
N SER A 5 3.80 -20.07 -24.05
CA SER A 5 4.06 -19.99 -22.61
C SER A 5 4.61 -18.62 -22.16
N LEU A 6 5.37 -17.94 -23.03
CA LEU A 6 5.97 -16.63 -22.76
C LEU A 6 5.03 -15.45 -23.07
N THR A 7 3.88 -15.69 -23.70
CA THR A 7 3.01 -14.64 -24.25
C THR A 7 2.68 -13.53 -23.25
N ARG A 8 2.31 -13.87 -21.99
CA ARG A 8 2.00 -12.86 -20.96
C ARG A 8 3.19 -12.00 -20.55
N ALA A 9 4.41 -12.54 -20.58
CA ALA A 9 5.61 -11.76 -20.26
C ALA A 9 5.99 -10.83 -21.42
N LEU A 10 5.79 -11.27 -22.67
CA LEU A 10 5.93 -10.42 -23.86
C LEU A 10 4.87 -9.31 -23.89
N ASP A 11 3.63 -9.59 -23.47
CA ASP A 11 2.56 -8.59 -23.41
C ASP A 11 2.82 -7.50 -22.36
N ILE A 12 3.53 -7.83 -21.27
CA ILE A 12 4.04 -6.83 -20.32
C ILE A 12 5.08 -5.91 -21.00
N LEU A 13 6.01 -6.46 -21.78
CA LEU A 13 6.98 -5.64 -22.54
C LEU A 13 6.27 -4.75 -23.57
N ARG A 14 5.35 -5.31 -24.36
CA ARG A 14 4.54 -4.57 -25.35
C ARG A 14 3.68 -3.48 -24.72
N GLY A 15 3.30 -3.63 -23.45
CA GLY A 15 2.59 -2.62 -22.67
C GLY A 15 3.47 -1.51 -22.07
N LEU A 16 4.80 -1.61 -22.16
CA LEU A 16 5.76 -0.66 -21.58
C LEU A 16 6.73 -0.05 -22.61
N TYR A 17 7.06 -0.78 -23.68
CA TYR A 17 7.99 -0.37 -24.74
C TYR A 17 7.27 -0.29 -26.10
N GLY A 18 7.58 0.75 -26.89
CA GLY A 18 6.96 0.97 -28.20
C GLY A 18 7.45 0.05 -29.33
N ARG A 19 8.55 -0.67 -29.12
CA ARG A 19 9.06 -1.75 -29.97
C ARG A 19 9.61 -2.86 -29.08
N VAL A 20 9.31 -4.11 -29.42
CA VAL A 20 9.77 -5.33 -28.74
C VAL A 20 10.03 -6.36 -29.84
N GLN A 21 11.27 -6.74 -30.03
CA GLN A 21 11.73 -7.63 -31.11
C GLN A 21 12.69 -8.68 -30.56
N ARG A 22 12.90 -9.81 -31.27
CA ARG A 22 14.03 -10.72 -31.01
C ARG A 22 15.35 -10.06 -31.44
N LEU A 23 16.49 -10.51 -30.92
CA LEU A 23 17.80 -9.95 -31.30
C LEU A 23 18.11 -10.15 -32.80
N GLU A 24 17.70 -11.30 -33.36
CA GLU A 24 17.68 -11.65 -34.79
C GLU A 24 16.87 -10.64 -35.63
N GLU A 25 15.58 -10.48 -35.31
CA GLU A 25 14.68 -9.48 -35.92
C GLU A 25 15.20 -8.02 -35.82
N PHE A 26 16.09 -7.75 -34.86
CA PHE A 26 16.75 -6.46 -34.71
C PHE A 26 17.99 -6.35 -35.59
N SER A 27 18.85 -7.38 -35.65
CA SER A 27 20.05 -7.40 -36.50
C SER A 27 19.72 -7.32 -37.99
N ASP A 28 18.68 -8.02 -38.44
CA ASP A 28 18.28 -8.05 -39.86
C ASP A 28 17.82 -6.69 -40.40
N GLY A 29 17.41 -5.80 -39.47
CA GLY A 29 17.03 -4.41 -39.71
C GLY A 29 18.16 -3.39 -39.52
N VAL A 30 19.40 -3.83 -39.33
CA VAL A 30 20.60 -2.98 -39.30
C VAL A 30 21.43 -3.20 -40.57
N GLU A 31 22.03 -2.12 -41.04
CA GLU A 31 22.96 -2.07 -42.16
C GLU A 31 24.22 -1.35 -41.67
N PHE A 32 25.40 -1.95 -41.93
CA PHE A 32 26.69 -1.39 -41.54
C PHE A 32 27.11 -0.25 -42.50
N SER A 33 28.13 0.50 -42.11
CA SER A 33 28.73 1.56 -42.96
C SER A 33 29.32 1.08 -44.29
N ASP A 34 29.48 -0.23 -44.48
CA ASP A 34 29.97 -0.88 -45.71
C ASP A 34 28.83 -1.51 -46.57
N GLY A 35 27.57 -1.25 -46.22
CA GLY A 35 26.39 -1.80 -46.90
C GLY A 35 26.10 -3.28 -46.59
N ARG A 36 26.87 -3.92 -45.71
CA ARG A 36 26.65 -5.31 -45.30
C ARG A 36 25.65 -5.40 -44.15
N LYS A 37 25.02 -6.56 -44.01
CA LYS A 37 24.18 -6.90 -42.85
C LYS A 37 24.93 -7.77 -41.84
N PRO A 38 24.67 -7.62 -40.53
CA PRO A 38 25.21 -8.52 -39.52
C PRO A 38 24.58 -9.91 -39.61
N VAL A 39 25.36 -10.91 -40.04
CA VAL A 39 24.98 -12.32 -39.98
C VAL A 39 25.12 -12.81 -38.54
N LEU A 40 24.02 -12.80 -37.77
CA LEU A 40 24.05 -13.12 -36.34
C LEU A 40 24.06 -14.64 -36.04
N MET A 41 23.49 -15.47 -36.91
CA MET A 41 23.46 -16.93 -36.80
C MET A 41 23.88 -17.60 -38.11
N GLU A 42 24.56 -18.73 -37.97
CA GLU A 42 24.98 -19.61 -39.06
C GLU A 42 24.44 -21.04 -38.81
N GLU A 43 24.28 -21.83 -39.86
CA GLU A 43 23.74 -23.19 -39.74
C GLU A 43 24.62 -24.11 -38.87
N CYS A 44 25.94 -23.90 -38.92
CA CYS A 44 26.96 -24.59 -38.12
C CYS A 44 26.98 -24.20 -36.62
N ASP A 45 26.16 -23.23 -36.18
CA ASP A 45 26.10 -22.87 -34.76
C ASP A 45 25.52 -23.99 -33.90
N SER A 46 26.03 -24.14 -32.68
CA SER A 46 25.44 -25.06 -31.71
C SER A 46 24.01 -24.63 -31.35
N GLU A 47 23.11 -25.60 -31.14
CA GLU A 47 21.73 -25.29 -30.75
C GLU A 47 21.63 -24.52 -29.42
N ARG A 48 22.65 -24.63 -28.55
CA ARG A 48 22.78 -23.79 -27.33
C ARG A 48 22.98 -22.30 -27.68
N PHE A 49 23.72 -21.98 -28.74
CA PHE A 49 23.87 -20.61 -29.23
C PHE A 49 22.59 -20.12 -29.92
N LYS A 50 22.05 -20.89 -30.87
CA LYS A 50 20.78 -20.56 -31.57
C LYS A 50 19.62 -20.34 -30.59
N ALA A 51 19.50 -21.18 -29.55
CA ALA A 51 18.51 -21.03 -28.49
C ALA A 51 18.74 -19.80 -27.59
N LEU A 52 19.98 -19.32 -27.44
CA LEU A 52 20.26 -18.06 -26.76
C LEU A 52 19.79 -16.86 -27.60
N ILE A 53 20.13 -16.81 -28.89
CA ILE A 53 19.73 -15.72 -29.80
C ILE A 53 18.21 -15.61 -29.91
N ARG A 54 17.52 -16.72 -30.20
CA ARG A 54 16.05 -16.80 -30.21
C ARG A 54 15.42 -16.45 -28.85
N GLY A 55 16.18 -16.61 -27.77
CA GLY A 55 15.81 -16.26 -26.40
C GLY A 55 16.25 -14.87 -25.93
N LEU A 56 16.80 -14.01 -26.80
CA LEU A 56 17.16 -12.62 -26.49
C LEU A 56 16.17 -11.65 -27.13
N ILE A 57 15.60 -10.78 -26.30
CA ILE A 57 14.57 -9.80 -26.67
C ILE A 57 15.15 -8.39 -26.49
N VAL A 58 15.01 -7.54 -27.51
CA VAL A 58 15.51 -6.17 -27.56
C VAL A 58 14.35 -5.17 -27.58
N CYS A 59 14.44 -4.16 -26.72
CA CYS A 59 13.52 -3.03 -26.65
C CYS A 59 14.34 -1.72 -26.77
N PRO A 60 14.47 -1.12 -27.97
CA PRO A 60 15.26 0.09 -28.16
C PRO A 60 14.60 1.33 -27.54
N GLU A 61 15.35 2.11 -26.75
CA GLU A 61 14.84 3.33 -26.09
C GLU A 61 14.95 4.58 -26.99
N SER A 62 15.91 4.58 -27.92
CA SER A 62 16.14 5.57 -28.98
C SER A 62 16.40 4.84 -30.31
N PRO A 63 16.21 5.47 -31.48
CA PRO A 63 16.69 4.90 -32.74
C PRO A 63 18.23 4.92 -32.80
N LEU A 64 18.81 4.11 -33.69
CA LEU A 64 20.20 4.25 -34.15
C LEU A 64 20.34 5.63 -34.83
N THR A 65 21.30 6.44 -34.39
CA THR A 65 21.56 7.79 -34.94
C THR A 65 22.74 7.85 -35.90
N HIS A 66 23.50 6.77 -36.01
CA HIS A 66 24.65 6.59 -36.90
C HIS A 66 24.64 5.16 -37.43
N THR A 67 25.16 4.96 -38.64
CA THR A 67 25.50 3.62 -39.15
C THR A 67 26.66 3.04 -38.31
N PRO A 68 26.53 1.81 -37.75
CA PRO A 68 27.61 1.18 -37.03
C PRO A 68 28.71 0.70 -37.99
N GLY A 69 29.96 0.67 -37.53
CA GLY A 69 31.03 -0.05 -38.21
C GLY A 69 30.87 -1.57 -38.09
N SER A 70 31.24 -2.31 -39.14
CA SER A 70 31.28 -3.78 -39.16
C SER A 70 32.48 -4.39 -38.40
N ALA A 71 33.46 -3.56 -38.01
CA ALA A 71 34.68 -4.01 -37.36
C ALA A 71 34.52 -4.32 -35.87
N GLN A 72 35.17 -5.40 -35.42
CA GLN A 72 35.42 -5.65 -34.00
C GLN A 72 36.67 -4.86 -33.55
N LEU A 73 36.47 -3.60 -33.17
CA LEU A 73 37.53 -2.69 -32.71
C LEU A 73 38.03 -2.96 -31.28
N GLY A 74 37.39 -3.89 -30.56
CA GLY A 74 37.79 -4.30 -29.21
C GLY A 74 37.07 -5.57 -28.74
N THR A 75 37.64 -6.22 -27.73
CA THR A 75 37.07 -7.44 -27.11
C THR A 75 35.80 -7.10 -26.32
N LEU A 76 34.96 -8.11 -26.05
CA LEU A 76 33.75 -7.92 -25.24
C LEU A 76 34.06 -7.33 -23.84
N PRO A 77 35.10 -7.78 -23.10
CA PRO A 77 35.53 -7.13 -21.86
C PRO A 77 35.82 -5.63 -22.02
N GLU A 78 36.56 -5.21 -23.06
CA GLU A 78 36.89 -3.80 -23.31
C GLU A 78 35.65 -2.96 -23.61
N VAL A 79 34.76 -3.46 -24.49
CA VAL A 79 33.49 -2.81 -24.83
C VAL A 79 32.60 -2.67 -23.59
N LEU A 80 32.51 -3.71 -22.76
CA LEU A 80 31.73 -3.69 -21.52
C LEU A 80 32.35 -2.75 -20.47
N ALA A 81 33.67 -2.72 -20.35
CA ALA A 81 34.39 -1.81 -19.47
C ALA A 81 34.14 -0.35 -19.85
N PHE A 82 34.32 0.00 -21.13
CA PHE A 82 34.03 1.33 -21.66
C PHE A 82 32.60 1.76 -21.38
N VAL A 83 31.62 0.87 -21.63
CA VAL A 83 30.21 1.11 -21.34
C VAL A 83 29.97 1.35 -19.83
N LEU A 84 30.49 0.49 -18.95
CA LEU A 84 30.30 0.58 -17.50
C LEU A 84 30.97 1.81 -16.88
N ASN A 85 32.21 2.11 -17.28
CA ASN A 85 32.96 3.31 -16.89
C ASN A 85 32.18 4.58 -17.27
N ARG A 86 31.77 4.68 -18.54
CA ARG A 86 31.00 5.81 -19.08
C ARG A 86 29.61 5.94 -18.43
N MET A 87 28.97 4.83 -18.06
CA MET A 87 27.73 4.82 -17.29
C MET A 87 27.90 5.28 -15.84
N LYS A 88 28.96 4.86 -15.15
CA LYS A 88 29.28 5.33 -13.79
C LYS A 88 29.54 6.84 -13.78
N MET A 89 30.41 7.32 -14.67
CA MET A 89 30.76 8.74 -14.79
C MET A 89 29.54 9.61 -15.11
N LYS A 90 28.74 9.26 -16.14
CA LYS A 90 27.50 9.98 -16.48
C LYS A 90 26.34 9.70 -15.52
N LYS A 91 26.57 8.96 -14.42
CA LYS A 91 25.59 8.52 -13.41
C LYS A 91 24.30 7.92 -14.01
N LYS A 92 24.40 7.27 -15.18
CA LYS A 92 23.27 6.59 -15.86
C LYS A 92 22.64 5.53 -14.94
N ARG A 93 21.34 5.30 -15.12
CA ARG A 93 20.53 4.30 -14.40
C ARG A 93 20.19 3.16 -15.36
N ASN A 94 20.98 2.09 -15.32
CA ASN A 94 20.87 0.92 -16.19
C ASN A 94 21.17 -0.33 -15.34
N VAL A 95 20.51 -1.46 -15.64
CA VAL A 95 20.65 -2.72 -14.88
C VAL A 95 22.11 -3.20 -14.80
N LEU A 96 22.89 -3.06 -15.88
CA LEU A 96 24.31 -3.44 -15.92
C LEU A 96 25.16 -2.82 -14.81
N ARG A 97 24.78 -1.63 -14.34
CA ARG A 97 25.52 -0.89 -13.32
C ARG A 97 25.31 -1.45 -11.90
N PHE A 98 24.25 -2.22 -11.64
CA PHE A 98 23.99 -2.75 -10.30
C PHE A 98 25.09 -3.71 -9.82
N GLY A 99 25.64 -4.51 -10.74
CA GLY A 99 26.75 -5.41 -10.45
C GLY A 99 28.14 -4.78 -10.48
N TYR A 100 28.29 -3.48 -10.78
CA TYR A 100 29.60 -2.85 -11.02
C TYR A 100 30.10 -2.03 -9.81
N ARG A 101 31.00 -2.62 -9.02
CA ARG A 101 31.62 -2.02 -7.83
C ARG A 101 32.98 -1.42 -8.17
N SER A 102 33.00 -0.38 -8.99
CA SER A 102 34.22 0.37 -9.30
C SER A 102 34.67 1.26 -8.13
N SER A 103 35.97 1.25 -7.84
CA SER A 103 36.64 2.07 -6.82
C SER A 103 36.67 3.57 -7.17
N ALA A 104 37.23 4.41 -6.29
CA ALA A 104 37.42 5.83 -6.56
C ALA A 104 38.69 6.07 -7.41
N GLY A 105 38.67 5.59 -8.67
CA GLY A 105 39.77 5.84 -9.62
C GLY A 105 39.95 7.32 -9.92
N GLY A 106 41.20 7.73 -10.11
CA GLY A 106 41.57 9.07 -10.57
C GLY A 106 41.10 9.35 -12.00
N ALA A 107 41.18 10.62 -12.42
CA ALA A 107 40.73 11.07 -13.74
C ALA A 107 41.48 10.43 -14.93
N ASP A 108 42.66 9.88 -14.67
CA ASP A 108 43.65 9.41 -15.65
C ASP A 108 43.69 7.87 -15.72
N SER A 109 42.51 7.24 -15.82
CA SER A 109 42.36 5.77 -15.75
C SER A 109 41.81 5.19 -17.06
N ASP A 110 42.55 4.22 -17.62
CA ASP A 110 42.28 3.55 -18.90
C ASP A 110 40.79 3.20 -19.08
N PRO A 111 40.09 3.82 -20.06
CA PRO A 111 38.64 3.68 -20.18
C PRO A 111 38.20 2.29 -20.64
N PHE A 112 39.09 1.46 -21.21
CA PHE A 112 38.82 0.12 -21.71
C PHE A 112 39.11 -0.99 -20.68
N LYS A 113 39.63 -0.65 -19.50
CA LYS A 113 39.80 -1.59 -18.38
C LYS A 113 38.74 -1.36 -17.30
N PHE A 114 38.33 -2.43 -16.60
CA PHE A 114 37.37 -2.31 -15.50
C PHE A 114 38.03 -1.60 -14.30
N HIS A 115 37.48 -0.45 -13.89
CA HIS A 115 37.92 0.33 -12.73
C HIS A 115 37.44 -0.28 -11.39
N GLY A 116 37.39 -1.62 -11.29
CA GLY A 116 36.92 -2.42 -10.15
C GLY A 116 36.01 -3.58 -10.57
N SER A 117 35.38 -4.26 -9.61
CA SER A 117 34.78 -5.58 -9.84
C SER A 117 33.41 -5.56 -10.53
N ILE A 118 33.18 -6.57 -11.37
CA ILE A 118 31.89 -6.89 -12.01
C ILE A 118 31.21 -8.07 -11.33
N SER A 119 29.88 -8.09 -11.36
CA SER A 119 29.02 -9.16 -10.85
C SER A 119 27.68 -9.14 -11.60
N GLN A 120 26.74 -10.05 -11.27
CA GLN A 120 25.37 -10.04 -11.81
C GLN A 120 25.33 -10.04 -13.35
N SER A 121 24.45 -9.24 -13.96
CA SER A 121 24.30 -9.10 -15.42
C SER A 121 25.59 -8.73 -16.15
N ALA A 122 26.50 -7.98 -15.53
CA ALA A 122 27.79 -7.63 -16.13
C ALA A 122 28.72 -8.84 -16.22
N ALA A 123 28.84 -9.62 -15.13
CA ALA A 123 29.61 -10.87 -15.14
C ALA A 123 28.98 -11.93 -16.06
N PHE A 124 27.65 -12.02 -16.12
CA PHE A 124 26.92 -12.93 -17.00
C PHE A 124 27.14 -12.65 -18.51
N ILE A 125 27.39 -11.39 -18.89
CA ILE A 125 27.82 -11.05 -20.25
C ILE A 125 29.31 -11.37 -20.42
N CYS A 126 30.16 -10.89 -19.51
CA CYS A 126 31.61 -10.94 -19.67
C CYS A 126 32.19 -12.37 -19.66
N GLY A 127 31.65 -13.26 -18.81
CA GLY A 127 32.12 -14.64 -18.63
C GLY A 127 31.35 -15.67 -19.47
N ASN A 128 30.86 -15.29 -20.66
CA ASN A 128 30.01 -16.14 -21.48
C ASN A 128 30.39 -16.03 -22.97
N GLU A 129 31.03 -17.07 -23.49
CA GLU A 129 31.53 -17.18 -24.87
C GLU A 129 30.49 -16.81 -25.94
N ALA A 130 29.22 -17.12 -25.69
CA ALA A 130 28.14 -16.78 -26.61
C ALA A 130 27.97 -15.25 -26.76
N TRP A 131 28.22 -14.46 -25.72
CA TRP A 131 28.25 -13.00 -25.84
C TRP A 131 29.51 -12.49 -26.55
N ALA A 132 30.65 -13.18 -26.42
CA ALA A 132 31.85 -12.83 -27.18
C ALA A 132 31.62 -13.04 -28.69
N LYS A 133 30.99 -14.16 -29.06
CA LYS A 133 30.58 -14.45 -30.45
C LYS A 133 29.48 -13.50 -30.97
N ILE A 134 28.57 -13.02 -30.11
CA ILE A 134 27.64 -11.92 -30.46
C ILE A 134 28.43 -10.62 -30.76
N ASN A 135 29.40 -10.24 -29.92
CA ASN A 135 30.23 -9.04 -30.16
C ASN A 135 31.06 -9.15 -31.45
N GLN A 136 31.55 -10.34 -31.78
CA GLN A 136 32.27 -10.62 -33.02
C GLN A 136 31.39 -10.45 -34.26
N ARG A 137 30.15 -10.95 -34.25
CA ARG A 137 29.22 -10.87 -35.40
C ARG A 137 28.46 -9.54 -35.54
N LEU A 138 28.24 -8.82 -34.44
CA LEU A 138 27.57 -7.51 -34.46
C LEU A 138 28.55 -6.33 -34.56
N GLY A 139 29.85 -6.55 -34.31
CA GLY A 139 30.83 -5.48 -34.17
C GLY A 139 30.74 -4.74 -32.82
N SER A 140 31.80 -4.01 -32.49
CA SER A 140 31.93 -3.32 -31.19
C SER A 140 30.93 -2.18 -31.04
N ASP A 141 30.64 -1.43 -32.11
CA ASP A 141 29.72 -0.28 -32.11
C ASP A 141 28.27 -0.68 -31.80
N LEU A 142 27.77 -1.69 -32.49
CA LEU A 142 26.39 -2.15 -32.33
C LEU A 142 26.19 -2.82 -30.97
N THR A 143 27.20 -3.55 -30.49
CA THR A 143 27.23 -4.14 -29.13
C THR A 143 27.23 -3.04 -28.06
N GLN A 144 28.07 -2.01 -28.20
CA GLN A 144 28.07 -0.83 -27.34
C GLN A 144 26.69 -0.14 -27.32
N TYR A 145 26.07 0.04 -28.50
CA TYR A 145 24.74 0.63 -28.64
C TYR A 145 23.68 -0.20 -27.91
N LEU A 146 23.64 -1.52 -28.13
CA LEU A 146 22.70 -2.45 -27.47
C LEU A 146 22.77 -2.35 -25.94
N LEU A 147 23.99 -2.38 -25.38
CA LEU A 147 24.20 -2.28 -23.92
C LEU A 147 23.83 -0.88 -23.35
N THR A 148 23.93 0.17 -24.17
CA THR A 148 23.86 1.57 -23.71
C THR A 148 22.53 2.29 -23.99
N HIS A 149 21.78 1.85 -25.01
CA HIS A 149 20.59 2.50 -25.59
C HIS A 149 19.37 1.57 -25.78
N CYS A 150 19.51 0.27 -25.50
CA CYS A 150 18.39 -0.67 -25.49
C CYS A 150 18.18 -1.27 -24.08
N ALA A 151 16.96 -1.75 -23.83
CA ALA A 151 16.70 -2.71 -22.77
C ALA A 151 16.66 -4.12 -23.36
N MET A 152 17.56 -5.00 -22.89
CA MET A 152 17.62 -6.40 -23.33
C MET A 152 17.16 -7.34 -22.22
N PHE A 153 16.44 -8.39 -22.62
CA PHE A 153 15.92 -9.43 -21.74
C PHE A 153 16.28 -10.81 -22.30
N THR A 154 16.61 -11.77 -21.44
CA THR A 154 16.70 -13.19 -21.82
C THR A 154 15.51 -13.99 -21.31
N THR A 155 15.06 -14.97 -22.09
CA THR A 155 14.05 -15.95 -21.68
C THR A 155 14.60 -16.86 -20.59
N ALA A 156 13.82 -17.01 -19.51
CA ALA A 156 13.98 -18.04 -18.50
C ALA A 156 12.74 -18.94 -18.60
N PRO A 157 12.77 -20.01 -19.43
CA PRO A 157 11.59 -20.83 -19.68
C PRO A 157 11.08 -21.50 -18.40
N PRO A 158 9.80 -21.89 -18.32
CA PRO A 158 8.80 -21.82 -19.41
C PRO A 158 8.12 -20.46 -19.63
N THR A 159 8.07 -19.55 -18.64
CA THR A 159 7.12 -18.41 -18.64
C THR A 159 7.69 -17.05 -18.21
N CYS A 160 8.99 -16.95 -17.92
CA CYS A 160 9.58 -15.73 -17.34
C CYS A 160 10.70 -15.13 -18.21
N LEU A 161 10.97 -13.85 -17.97
CA LEU A 161 12.05 -13.08 -18.60
C LEU A 161 12.96 -12.48 -17.53
N VAL A 162 14.26 -12.36 -17.81
CA VAL A 162 15.24 -11.67 -16.94
C VAL A 162 15.83 -10.50 -17.70
N GLN A 163 15.77 -9.29 -17.13
CA GLN A 163 16.40 -8.11 -17.70
C GLN A 163 17.92 -8.13 -17.49
N ILE A 164 18.67 -7.82 -18.53
CA ILE A 164 20.14 -7.80 -18.53
C ILE A 164 20.67 -6.36 -18.55
N CYS A 165 20.09 -5.51 -19.40
CA CYS A 165 20.51 -4.11 -19.56
C CYS A 165 19.32 -3.16 -19.80
N GLY A 166 19.61 -1.87 -19.95
CA GLY A 166 18.65 -0.78 -20.17
C GLY A 166 18.11 -0.20 -18.87
N VAL A 167 17.18 0.76 -18.97
CA VAL A 167 16.49 1.31 -17.79
C VAL A 167 15.69 0.18 -17.12
N PRO A 168 15.78 0.00 -15.78
CA PRO A 168 15.06 -1.08 -15.09
C PRO A 168 13.55 -1.02 -15.36
N VAL A 169 12.97 -2.10 -15.90
CA VAL A 169 11.58 -2.13 -16.38
C VAL A 169 10.56 -1.79 -15.28
N TYR A 170 10.90 -2.07 -14.01
CA TYR A 170 10.07 -1.67 -12.87
C TYR A 170 9.98 -0.14 -12.66
N ASP A 171 10.88 0.69 -13.20
CA ASP A 171 10.73 2.15 -13.14
C ASP A 171 9.72 2.67 -14.17
N LEU A 172 9.49 1.93 -15.27
CA LEU A 172 8.47 2.25 -16.28
C LEU A 172 7.04 1.94 -15.80
N VAL A 173 6.87 0.94 -14.93
CA VAL A 173 5.56 0.52 -14.41
C VAL A 173 4.87 1.67 -13.65
N PRO A 174 3.67 2.12 -14.06
CA PRO A 174 2.97 3.27 -13.45
C PRO A 174 2.77 3.15 -11.94
N VAL A 175 3.03 4.24 -11.21
CA VAL A 175 2.82 4.30 -9.76
C VAL A 175 1.34 4.57 -9.46
N HIS A 176 0.52 3.52 -9.54
CA HIS A 176 -0.84 3.55 -9.00
C HIS A 176 -0.77 3.80 -7.49
N THR A 177 -1.39 4.91 -7.03
CA THR A 177 -1.34 5.37 -5.64
C THR A 177 -2.29 4.57 -4.73
N TRP A 178 -2.09 3.26 -4.67
CA TRP A 178 -2.72 2.40 -3.68
C TRP A 178 -2.24 2.81 -2.29
N SER A 179 -3.18 3.14 -1.41
CA SER A 179 -2.95 3.34 0.03
C SER A 179 -2.68 2.01 0.76
N GLY A 180 -1.61 1.31 0.35
CA GLY A 180 -0.99 0.22 1.09
C GLY A 180 0.03 0.76 2.12
N PHE A 181 0.53 -0.13 2.99
CA PHE A 181 1.50 0.24 4.01
C PHE A 181 2.89 0.51 3.40
N PHE A 182 3.23 1.79 3.26
CA PHE A 182 4.62 2.25 3.21
C PHE A 182 4.76 3.46 4.13
N LEU A 183 5.85 3.49 4.92
CA LEU A 183 6.27 4.70 5.61
C LEU A 183 6.76 5.72 4.57
N ASN A 184 6.56 7.01 4.84
CA ASN A 184 6.84 8.07 3.87
C ASN A 184 8.32 8.07 3.45
N SER A 185 8.58 7.78 2.17
CA SER A 185 9.67 8.40 1.42
C SER A 185 9.09 9.51 0.54
N SER A 186 9.83 10.60 0.37
CA SER A 186 9.28 11.88 -0.09
C SER A 186 8.93 11.94 -1.58
N ASN A 187 7.85 12.66 -1.90
CA ASN A 187 7.55 13.31 -3.19
C ASN A 187 7.97 12.57 -4.47
N LYS A 188 7.11 11.66 -4.96
CA LYS A 188 7.06 11.26 -6.38
C LYS A 188 5.71 11.62 -7.01
N ALA A 189 5.51 12.91 -7.27
CA ALA A 189 4.34 13.46 -7.95
C ALA A 189 4.78 14.46 -9.04
N GLY A 190 5.47 13.94 -10.06
CA GLY A 190 6.12 14.74 -11.10
C GLY A 190 6.68 13.90 -12.25
N MET A 191 5.95 12.87 -12.70
CA MET A 191 6.40 11.97 -13.76
C MET A 191 5.23 11.37 -14.57
N LEU A 192 4.22 12.19 -14.89
CA LEU A 192 3.05 11.82 -15.70
C LEU A 192 2.53 13.05 -16.48
N ASN A 193 3.39 13.65 -17.33
CA ASN A 193 3.00 14.47 -18.49
C ASN A 193 4.22 14.95 -19.31
N ARG A 194 4.86 14.03 -20.03
CA ARG A 194 5.65 14.35 -21.24
C ARG A 194 5.67 13.10 -22.13
N ASN A 195 5.82 13.32 -23.44
CA ASN A 195 5.84 12.30 -24.51
C ASN A 195 4.49 11.72 -24.93
N GLN A 196 3.55 12.58 -25.33
CA GLN A 196 2.66 12.31 -26.48
C GLN A 196 2.35 13.61 -27.23
N ARG A 197 3.30 14.02 -28.09
CA ARG A 197 3.05 14.84 -29.28
C ARG A 197 3.63 14.07 -30.45
N ILE A 198 2.75 13.46 -31.25
CA ILE A 198 3.11 12.88 -32.53
C ILE A 198 2.74 13.95 -33.55
N ASP A 199 3.74 14.56 -34.18
CA ASP A 199 3.52 15.48 -35.29
C ASP A 199 3.12 14.67 -36.53
N VAL A 200 1.82 14.59 -36.79
CA VAL A 200 1.28 13.95 -37.99
C VAL A 200 1.54 14.84 -39.21
N LYS A 201 2.76 14.80 -39.73
CA LYS A 201 3.07 15.30 -41.06
C LYS A 201 2.31 14.46 -42.08
N LYS A 202 1.29 15.06 -42.72
CA LYS A 202 0.58 14.44 -43.84
C LYS A 202 1.52 14.25 -45.03
N GLN A 203 1.73 13.02 -45.46
CA GLN A 203 2.10 12.72 -46.84
C GLN A 203 0.80 12.45 -47.61
N ASN A 204 0.47 13.34 -48.57
CA ASN A 204 -0.55 13.08 -49.57
C ASN A 204 0.15 12.97 -50.93
N GLY A 205 0.18 11.78 -51.51
CA GLY A 205 0.55 11.60 -52.91
C GLY A 205 -0.57 12.03 -53.85
N VAL A 206 -0.26 12.97 -54.75
CA VAL A 206 -0.60 12.98 -56.19
C VAL A 206 -1.62 11.89 -56.61
N ARG A 207 -2.79 12.20 -57.21
CA ARG A 207 -2.91 12.67 -58.60
C ARG A 207 -4.32 13.21 -58.98
N LYS A 208 -4.33 14.25 -59.84
CA LYS A 208 -5.28 14.59 -60.95
C LYS A 208 -6.81 14.80 -60.77
N GLU A 209 -7.24 16.01 -61.15
CA GLU A 209 -8.25 16.36 -62.20
C GLU A 209 -9.78 16.09 -62.05
N ALA A 210 -10.48 17.14 -61.61
CA ALA A 210 -11.58 17.85 -62.32
C ALA A 210 -12.65 17.09 -63.17
N LYS A 211 -13.94 17.30 -62.84
CA LYS A 211 -14.93 18.05 -63.68
C LYS A 211 -16.36 18.20 -63.07
N ASN A 212 -16.87 19.43 -63.07
CA ASN A 212 -18.19 19.86 -63.61
C ASN A 212 -19.49 19.03 -63.36
N ARG A 213 -20.48 19.55 -62.60
CA ARG A 213 -21.82 20.04 -63.11
C ARG A 213 -22.94 20.31 -62.06
N ARG A 214 -23.69 21.41 -62.31
CA ARG A 214 -25.17 21.65 -62.23
C ARG A 214 -26.03 21.47 -60.93
N ARG A 215 -26.43 22.63 -60.38
CA ARG A 215 -27.82 23.22 -60.29
C ARG A 215 -29.04 22.45 -59.70
N ARG A 216 -29.76 23.17 -58.80
CA ARG A 216 -31.21 23.15 -58.45
C ARG A 216 -31.69 21.91 -57.66
N GLN A 217 -32.76 21.91 -56.83
CA GLN A 217 -33.87 22.85 -56.52
C GLN A 217 -33.81 23.39 -55.05
N VAL A 218 -34.30 24.58 -54.63
CA VAL A 218 -35.69 25.13 -54.55
C VAL A 218 -36.52 24.41 -53.44
N ASN A 219 -37.22 25.04 -52.47
CA ASN A 219 -37.87 26.37 -52.44
C ASN A 219 -37.92 27.11 -51.06
N SER A 220 -38.46 28.35 -51.11
CA SER A 220 -38.89 29.34 -50.09
C SER A 220 -39.46 28.84 -48.74
N LYS A 221 -39.57 29.63 -47.64
CA LYS A 221 -40.03 31.04 -47.45
C LYS A 221 -39.52 31.57 -46.05
N ASN A 222 -39.79 32.75 -45.46
CA ASN A 222 -40.76 33.85 -45.67
C ASN A 222 -40.28 35.21 -45.03
N ALA A 223 -41.14 36.23 -45.12
CA ALA A 223 -41.36 37.46 -44.30
C ALA A 223 -40.86 37.54 -42.83
N LYS A 224 -40.67 38.73 -42.19
CA LYS A 224 -40.76 40.18 -42.58
C LYS A 224 -40.15 41.08 -41.47
N ASN A 225 -39.66 42.29 -41.85
CA ASN A 225 -39.63 43.56 -41.07
C ASN A 225 -38.88 43.62 -39.71
N THR A 226 -38.41 44.74 -39.14
CA THR A 226 -38.25 46.18 -39.51
C THR A 226 -37.11 46.76 -38.62
N VAL A 227 -36.04 47.38 -39.15
CA VAL A 227 -35.84 48.83 -39.44
C VAL A 227 -35.32 49.68 -38.25
N ASN A 228 -34.36 50.57 -38.58
CA ASN A 228 -33.75 51.68 -37.81
C ASN A 228 -32.78 51.37 -36.63
N ALA A 229 -31.78 52.21 -36.28
CA ALA A 229 -30.70 52.93 -37.01
C ALA A 229 -30.27 54.24 -36.30
N LYS A 230 -28.94 54.46 -36.15
CA LYS A 230 -28.14 55.73 -36.11
C LYS A 230 -26.68 55.36 -35.67
N LYS A 231 -25.53 55.86 -36.20
CA LYS A 231 -24.99 57.22 -36.56
C LYS A 231 -24.82 58.13 -35.31
N ARG A 232 -23.79 58.97 -35.08
CA ARG A 232 -22.43 59.36 -35.63
C ARG A 232 -21.51 59.55 -34.37
N LYS A 233 -20.19 59.86 -34.33
CA LYS A 233 -19.00 60.15 -35.20
C LYS A 233 -17.82 59.32 -34.57
N ARG A 234 -16.53 59.20 -34.96
CA ARG A 234 -15.54 59.82 -35.89
C ARG A 234 -14.96 61.22 -35.55
N GLU A 235 -13.68 61.28 -35.14
CA GLU A 235 -12.67 62.34 -35.48
C GLU A 235 -12.89 63.79 -34.96
N GLU A 236 -11.87 64.67 -34.77
CA GLU A 236 -10.43 64.66 -35.16
C GLU A 236 -9.61 65.70 -34.34
N GLY A 237 -8.27 65.75 -34.50
CA GLY A 237 -7.35 66.83 -34.05
C GLY A 237 -6.58 66.54 -32.73
N LYS A 238 -5.26 66.72 -32.55
CA LYS A 238 -4.23 67.75 -32.96
C LYS A 238 -4.10 68.89 -31.93
N ASP A 239 -2.91 69.40 -31.53
CA ASP A 239 -1.51 69.16 -31.98
C ASP A 239 -0.43 69.27 -30.86
N ASP A 240 0.67 68.53 -31.06
CA ASP A 240 2.08 68.74 -30.61
C ASP A 240 2.39 68.97 -29.09
N VAL A 241 3.62 69.17 -28.55
CA VAL A 241 5.01 69.41 -29.06
C VAL A 241 6.08 68.75 -28.12
N GLU A 242 7.38 68.84 -28.50
CA GLU A 242 8.66 68.52 -27.76
C GLU A 242 8.89 67.04 -27.33
N ASP A 243 9.86 66.27 -27.87
CA ASP A 243 11.35 66.34 -27.87
C ASP A 243 12.04 66.14 -26.49
N MET A 244 13.20 65.45 -26.34
CA MET A 244 14.15 64.92 -27.34
C MET A 244 14.92 63.66 -26.84
N MET A 245 15.81 63.13 -27.70
CA MET A 245 16.94 62.20 -27.46
C MET A 245 16.71 60.67 -27.31
N GLU A 246 17.26 59.96 -28.30
CA GLU A 246 17.58 58.53 -28.36
C GLU A 246 18.82 58.19 -27.47
N ARG A 247 19.21 56.93 -27.18
CA ARG A 247 19.63 55.86 -28.11
C ARG A 247 19.75 54.47 -27.43
N HIS A 248 19.44 53.43 -28.22
CA HIS A 248 20.08 52.08 -28.30
C HIS A 248 20.27 51.23 -27.00
N GLU A 249 20.12 49.89 -26.98
CA GLU A 249 20.00 48.92 -28.08
C GLU A 249 19.34 47.57 -27.67
N GLU A 250 19.14 46.70 -28.67
CA GLU A 250 18.93 45.24 -28.66
C GLU A 250 17.83 44.58 -27.78
N LEU A 251 16.76 44.15 -28.49
CA LEU A 251 15.99 42.93 -28.18
C LEU A 251 16.86 41.69 -28.47
N PRO A 252 16.73 40.55 -27.73
CA PRO A 252 15.78 39.55 -28.23
C PRO A 252 15.10 38.58 -27.21
N ALA A 253 13.85 38.23 -27.56
CA ALA A 253 13.28 36.88 -27.59
C ALA A 253 13.21 35.93 -26.34
N LYS A 254 11.94 35.67 -25.94
CA LYS A 254 11.31 34.35 -25.68
C LYS A 254 11.50 33.60 -24.34
N GLN A 255 10.44 32.83 -24.02
CA GLN A 255 10.31 31.66 -23.11
C GLN A 255 10.59 31.87 -21.61
N ARG A 256 9.61 31.80 -20.68
CA ARG A 256 8.66 30.72 -20.26
C ARG A 256 9.28 29.55 -19.48
N CYS A 257 8.62 29.26 -18.34
CA CYS A 257 8.80 28.14 -17.38
C CYS A 257 9.97 28.34 -16.37
N ILE A 258 9.83 28.17 -15.03
CA ILE A 258 9.09 27.19 -14.18
C ILE A 258 9.75 25.80 -14.32
N GLU A 259 10.22 25.08 -13.28
CA GLU A 259 9.72 24.76 -11.92
C GLU A 259 10.78 25.08 -10.82
N ILE A 260 10.52 25.31 -9.51
CA ILE A 260 9.69 24.66 -8.47
C ILE A 260 10.21 23.29 -7.98
N VAL A 261 10.90 23.28 -6.83
CA VAL A 261 10.87 22.17 -5.84
C VAL A 261 10.86 22.77 -4.43
N GLU A 262 10.03 22.23 -3.53
CA GLU A 262 10.06 22.53 -2.10
C GLU A 262 10.84 21.48 -1.30
N LYS A 263 11.45 21.90 -0.18
CA LYS A 263 11.63 21.04 1.02
C LYS A 263 11.22 21.78 2.31
N SER A 264 11.20 21.04 3.41
CA SER A 264 10.52 21.38 4.67
C SER A 264 11.47 21.61 5.85
N CYS A 265 10.98 22.32 6.87
CA CYS A 265 11.72 22.79 8.05
C CYS A 265 12.35 21.68 8.91
N ILE A 266 13.42 22.06 9.61
CA ILE A 266 14.20 21.27 10.56
C ILE A 266 13.61 21.42 11.98
N VAL A 267 14.01 20.53 12.90
CA VAL A 267 13.94 20.72 14.36
C VAL A 267 15.37 20.62 14.88
N GLU A 268 15.83 21.61 15.63
CA GLU A 268 17.24 21.78 16.02
C GLU A 268 17.58 21.05 17.32
N ASN A 269 18.85 20.64 17.44
CA ASN A 269 19.62 20.46 18.68
C ASN A 269 21.12 20.32 18.31
N ILE A 270 22.03 20.50 19.28
CA ILE A 270 23.46 20.85 19.16
C ILE A 270 24.25 19.93 20.15
N CYS A 271 25.53 19.53 20.01
CA CYS A 271 26.70 20.12 19.31
C CYS A 271 27.45 19.09 18.37
N PRO A 272 28.81 18.93 18.23
CA PRO A 272 29.42 18.52 16.94
C PRO A 272 30.38 17.28 17.02
N VAL A 273 31.39 17.26 16.12
CA VAL A 273 32.52 16.32 15.92
C VAL A 273 32.33 15.29 14.78
N GLN A 274 33.42 15.00 14.06
CA GLN A 274 33.45 14.44 12.70
C GLN A 274 33.93 12.97 12.63
N SER A 275 33.41 12.23 11.66
CA SER A 275 34.17 11.23 10.86
C SER A 275 33.39 10.92 9.57
N GLU A 276 34.07 10.50 8.50
CA GLU A 276 33.55 10.60 7.12
C GLU A 276 33.25 9.25 6.45
N LEU A 277 32.13 9.17 5.73
CA LEU A 277 31.90 8.20 4.64
C LEU A 277 31.03 8.83 3.52
N PRO A 278 31.32 8.62 2.22
CA PRO A 278 30.86 9.50 1.14
C PRO A 278 29.47 9.15 0.57
N HIS A 279 28.40 9.73 1.09
CA HIS A 279 27.07 9.69 0.48
C HIS A 279 26.87 10.76 -0.63
N ILE A 280 27.26 10.42 -1.85
CA ILE A 280 27.11 11.29 -3.04
C ILE A 280 25.62 11.52 -3.39
N SER A 281 25.06 12.61 -2.87
CA SER A 281 23.79 13.15 -3.34
C SER A 281 23.93 13.73 -4.77
N PRO A 282 22.87 13.72 -5.60
CA PRO A 282 22.86 14.47 -6.85
C PRO A 282 22.86 15.98 -6.54
N ALA A 283 23.76 16.74 -7.17
CA ALA A 283 23.93 18.17 -6.90
C ALA A 283 22.64 18.97 -7.18
N PRO A 284 22.22 19.87 -6.27
CA PRO A 284 21.04 20.71 -6.48
C PRO A 284 21.35 21.80 -7.51
N LYS A 285 20.79 21.70 -8.72
CA LYS A 285 20.81 22.83 -9.66
C LYS A 285 19.91 23.94 -9.11
N HIS A 286 20.48 25.14 -8.92
CA HIS A 286 19.75 26.31 -8.44
C HIS A 286 18.67 26.73 -9.43
N GLY A 287 17.51 27.17 -8.92
CA GLY A 287 16.39 27.68 -9.71
C GLY A 287 15.44 28.50 -8.85
N LEU A 288 15.08 29.71 -9.29
CA LEU A 288 14.39 30.69 -8.44
C LEU A 288 12.86 30.51 -8.45
N SER A 289 12.26 30.27 -7.28
CA SER A 289 10.80 30.43 -7.11
C SER A 289 10.41 31.92 -7.16
N SER A 290 9.53 32.27 -8.10
CA SER A 290 8.92 33.61 -8.20
C SER A 290 7.75 33.76 -7.22
N TRP A 291 7.51 35.00 -6.78
CA TRP A 291 6.33 35.37 -5.98
C TRP A 291 5.13 35.80 -6.84
N LYS A 292 5.25 35.87 -8.17
CA LYS A 292 4.17 36.32 -9.06
C LYS A 292 3.12 35.22 -9.25
N PRO A 293 1.81 35.49 -9.06
CA PRO A 293 0.75 34.49 -9.24
C PRO A 293 0.60 33.91 -10.65
N SER A 294 1.22 34.53 -11.66
CA SER A 294 1.29 34.04 -13.04
C SER A 294 2.06 32.72 -13.18
N ASP A 295 3.03 32.48 -12.30
CA ASP A 295 4.09 31.48 -12.51
C ASP A 295 3.75 30.15 -11.83
N GLN A 296 2.62 30.09 -11.11
CA GLN A 296 2.13 28.91 -10.42
C GLN A 296 0.70 28.60 -10.90
N SER A 297 0.56 27.67 -11.85
CA SER A 297 -0.76 27.14 -12.18
C SER A 297 -1.34 26.45 -10.93
N PRO A 298 -2.48 26.92 -10.36
CA PRO A 298 -2.94 26.42 -9.08
C PRO A 298 -3.23 24.92 -9.15
N PRO A 299 -2.70 24.11 -8.22
CA PRO A 299 -2.88 22.67 -8.24
C PRO A 299 -4.38 22.35 -8.22
N ARG A 300 -4.83 21.50 -9.15
CA ARG A 300 -6.26 21.14 -9.27
C ARG A 300 -6.75 20.62 -7.91
N PRO A 301 -7.85 21.14 -7.33
CA PRO A 301 -8.34 20.73 -6.01
C PRO A 301 -8.64 19.22 -5.85
N SER A 302 -8.74 18.46 -6.95
CA SER A 302 -8.82 17.00 -6.97
C SER A 302 -7.50 16.27 -6.64
N HIS A 303 -6.36 16.97 -6.58
CA HIS A 303 -5.03 16.41 -6.27
C HIS A 303 -4.54 16.75 -4.85
N CYS A 304 -5.18 17.71 -4.17
CA CYS A 304 -4.87 18.07 -2.78
C CYS A 304 -5.72 17.21 -1.83
N PHE A 305 -5.09 16.50 -0.88
CA PHE A 305 -5.78 15.58 0.03
C PHE A 305 -5.35 15.76 1.49
N VAL A 306 -6.32 15.81 2.40
CA VAL A 306 -6.09 15.68 3.85
C VAL A 306 -6.24 14.21 4.25
N SER A 307 -5.20 13.64 4.86
CA SER A 307 -5.15 12.22 5.23
C SER A 307 -5.56 12.00 6.69
N VAL A 308 -6.44 11.03 6.95
CA VAL A 308 -6.87 10.66 8.30
C VAL A 308 -5.68 10.24 9.18
N LEU A 309 -4.67 9.58 8.59
CA LEU A 309 -3.41 9.24 9.26
C LEU A 309 -2.71 10.43 9.92
N SER A 310 -2.90 11.66 9.40
CA SER A 310 -2.28 12.86 9.99
C SER A 310 -2.87 13.23 11.35
N MET A 311 -4.07 12.73 11.69
CA MET A 311 -4.74 12.93 12.98
C MET A 311 -4.26 11.95 14.07
N LEU A 312 -3.68 10.81 13.69
CA LEU A 312 -3.37 9.73 14.61
C LEU A 312 -2.11 9.96 15.45
N TYR A 313 -2.05 9.28 16.60
CA TYR A 313 -0.89 9.10 17.49
C TYR A 313 -0.12 10.38 17.88
N GLY A 314 -0.77 11.53 17.94
CA GLY A 314 -0.17 12.76 18.47
C GLY A 314 -1.05 13.37 19.54
N GLY A 315 -0.42 13.79 20.64
CA GLY A 315 -1.11 14.23 21.85
C GLY A 315 -0.25 15.17 22.71
N ARG A 316 0.35 16.20 22.11
CA ARG A 316 1.25 17.16 22.82
C ARG A 316 0.52 18.35 23.48
N GLY A 317 -0.80 18.25 23.65
CA GLY A 317 -1.61 19.25 24.37
C GLY A 317 -1.81 20.57 23.62
N ILE A 318 -2.68 21.43 24.15
CA ILE A 318 -3.04 22.73 23.56
C ILE A 318 -1.84 23.69 23.44
N LYS A 319 -0.81 23.54 24.28
CA LYS A 319 0.47 24.28 24.16
C LYS A 319 1.23 23.97 22.86
N SER A 320 0.96 22.83 22.21
CA SER A 320 1.59 22.43 20.94
C SER A 320 0.79 22.81 19.68
N PHE A 321 -0.44 23.31 19.86
CA PHE A 321 -1.35 23.73 18.81
C PHE A 321 -0.75 24.86 17.97
N LEU A 322 -1.08 24.92 16.68
CA LEU A 322 -0.41 25.81 15.73
C LEU A 322 -0.43 27.29 16.16
N LEU A 323 -1.59 27.79 16.60
CA LEU A 323 -1.78 29.18 16.99
C LEU A 323 -1.17 29.55 18.36
N ASN A 324 -0.77 28.56 19.16
CA ASN A 324 -0.10 28.73 20.46
C ASN A 324 1.44 28.63 20.38
N ARG A 325 2.01 28.40 19.19
CA ARG A 325 3.47 28.38 19.02
C ARG A 325 4.03 29.79 19.18
N LYS A 326 5.23 29.87 19.77
CA LYS A 326 6.06 31.08 19.70
C LYS A 326 6.98 31.00 18.48
N LEU A 327 7.28 32.16 17.90
CA LEU A 327 8.26 32.35 16.83
C LEU A 327 9.53 32.96 17.44
N GLN A 328 10.71 32.48 17.05
CA GLN A 328 11.98 33.14 17.41
C GLN A 328 11.98 34.56 16.81
N GLY A 329 12.31 35.55 17.63
CA GLY A 329 12.50 36.94 17.22
C GLY A 329 13.96 37.25 16.86
N HIS A 330 14.20 38.43 16.29
CA HIS A 330 15.50 38.90 15.79
C HIS A 330 16.61 39.03 16.86
N MET A 331 16.26 38.87 18.15
CA MET A 331 17.16 38.95 19.32
C MET A 331 16.95 37.73 20.24
N GLY A 332 16.69 36.55 19.67
CA GLY A 332 16.47 35.28 20.40
C GLY A 332 15.14 35.16 21.17
N ARG A 333 14.59 36.28 21.68
CA ARG A 333 13.32 36.32 22.43
C ARG A 333 12.15 35.77 21.60
N ALA A 334 11.49 34.74 22.13
CA ALA A 334 10.40 34.05 21.45
C ALA A 334 9.07 34.83 21.57
N ARG A 335 8.58 35.39 20.46
CA ARG A 335 7.35 36.18 20.39
C ARG A 335 6.12 35.34 20.08
N ASN A 336 4.95 35.82 20.47
CA ASN A 336 3.68 35.22 20.04
C ASN A 336 3.41 35.50 18.54
N ILE A 337 2.66 34.61 17.91
CA ILE A 337 2.05 34.78 16.58
C ILE A 337 1.14 36.02 16.56
N GLN A 338 1.08 36.71 15.42
CA GLN A 338 0.15 37.81 15.12
C GLN A 338 -0.64 37.53 13.83
N GLY A 339 -1.69 38.29 13.53
CA GLY A 339 -2.57 38.03 12.37
C GLY A 339 -1.84 37.98 11.03
N ALA A 340 -0.79 38.79 10.84
CA ALA A 340 0.04 38.74 9.63
C ALA A 340 0.86 37.45 9.50
N ASP A 341 1.28 36.83 10.61
CA ASP A 341 1.91 35.51 10.59
C ASP A 341 0.89 34.42 10.25
N VAL A 342 -0.36 34.54 10.75
CA VAL A 342 -1.45 33.62 10.40
C VAL A 342 -1.75 33.68 8.90
N VAL A 343 -1.82 34.88 8.30
CA VAL A 343 -1.94 35.05 6.84
C VAL A 343 -0.80 34.34 6.10
N ARG A 344 0.47 34.47 6.55
CA ARG A 344 1.60 33.76 5.92
C ARG A 344 1.47 32.23 6.05
N MET A 345 1.03 31.72 7.21
CA MET A 345 0.84 30.29 7.45
C MET A 345 -0.32 29.69 6.63
N VAL A 346 -1.46 30.39 6.52
CA VAL A 346 -2.64 29.91 5.78
C VAL A 346 -2.38 29.82 4.28
N PHE A 347 -1.73 30.83 3.70
CA PHE A 347 -1.49 30.94 2.26
C PHE A 347 -0.09 30.49 1.83
N CYS A 348 0.65 29.79 2.70
CA CYS A 348 1.99 29.23 2.45
C CYS A 348 3.02 30.25 1.92
N LEU A 349 2.95 31.51 2.38
CA LEU A 349 3.79 32.62 1.94
C LEU A 349 5.20 32.54 2.58
N LYS A 350 5.99 31.55 2.17
CA LYS A 350 7.33 31.28 2.68
C LYS A 350 8.36 32.31 2.19
N ASP A 351 9.01 33.00 3.12
CA ASP A 351 10.21 33.79 2.82
C ASP A 351 11.42 32.86 2.58
N LYS A 352 12.09 33.05 1.42
CA LYS A 352 13.17 32.17 0.92
C LYS A 352 14.34 31.98 1.89
N ALA A 353 14.64 32.97 2.72
CA ALA A 353 15.84 33.01 3.56
C ALA A 353 15.79 32.12 4.81
N GLN A 354 14.59 31.67 5.24
CA GLN A 354 14.45 30.74 6.38
C GLN A 354 14.98 29.31 6.12
N GLN A 355 15.61 29.05 4.96
CA GLN A 355 16.26 27.77 4.64
C GLN A 355 17.76 27.91 4.39
N SER A 356 18.35 29.09 4.57
CA SER A 356 19.75 29.39 4.27
C SER A 356 20.50 30.14 5.37
N GLY A 357 20.04 30.04 6.63
CA GLY A 357 20.73 30.64 7.80
C GLY A 357 20.87 32.17 7.81
N SER A 358 20.17 32.88 6.93
CA SER A 358 20.34 34.32 6.71
C SER A 358 19.18 35.12 7.28
N ASN A 359 19.47 36.20 8.02
CA ASN A 359 18.47 37.04 8.67
C ASN A 359 17.51 37.68 7.65
N SER A 360 16.25 37.24 7.65
CA SER A 360 15.27 37.62 6.64
C SER A 360 14.55 38.92 6.99
N GLN A 361 14.73 39.97 6.18
CA GLN A 361 13.83 41.13 6.21
C GLN A 361 12.37 40.70 5.90
N ASN A 362 11.42 41.15 6.72
CA ASN A 362 9.99 40.87 6.56
C ASN A 362 9.42 41.53 5.29
N ARG A 363 9.43 40.83 4.14
CA ARG A 363 8.83 41.34 2.90
C ARG A 363 7.36 41.71 3.10
N LYS A 364 6.95 42.91 2.66
CA LYS A 364 5.57 43.42 2.82
C LYS A 364 4.57 42.48 2.12
N LEU A 365 3.45 42.18 2.78
CA LEU A 365 2.38 41.34 2.20
C LEU A 365 1.76 42.05 0.98
N PRO A 366 1.40 41.34 -0.10
CA PRO A 366 0.68 41.94 -1.22
C PRO A 366 -0.65 42.54 -0.76
N LYS A 367 -1.08 43.68 -1.33
CA LYS A 367 -2.25 44.48 -0.86
C LYS A 367 -3.49 43.63 -0.52
N ARG A 368 -3.84 42.64 -1.36
CA ARG A 368 -4.97 41.71 -1.15
C ARG A 368 -4.84 40.88 0.13
N PHE A 369 -3.66 40.36 0.45
CA PHE A 369 -3.40 39.57 1.66
C PHE A 369 -3.17 40.46 2.89
N PHE A 370 -2.61 41.67 2.71
CA PHE A 370 -2.49 42.65 3.79
C PHE A 370 -3.87 43.08 4.32
N ALA A 371 -4.85 43.28 3.44
CA ALA A 371 -6.24 43.56 3.81
C ALA A 371 -6.91 42.45 4.65
N MET A 372 -6.36 41.24 4.68
CA MET A 372 -6.87 40.13 5.50
C MET A 372 -6.30 40.15 6.94
N VAL A 373 -5.26 40.93 7.22
CA VAL A 373 -4.59 40.94 8.53
C VAL A 373 -5.53 41.29 9.70
N PRO A 374 -6.47 42.25 9.59
CA PRO A 374 -7.40 42.55 10.69
C PRO A 374 -8.29 41.35 11.07
N ILE A 375 -8.89 40.67 10.09
CA ILE A 375 -9.80 39.55 10.37
C ILE A 375 -9.07 38.29 10.88
N PHE A 376 -7.84 38.02 10.42
CA PHE A 376 -6.99 36.99 11.01
C PHE A 376 -6.42 37.39 12.38
N THR A 377 -6.37 38.69 12.72
CA THR A 377 -6.07 39.16 14.08
C THR A 377 -7.27 38.94 15.01
N LEU A 378 -8.50 39.22 14.55
CA LEU A 378 -9.73 38.92 15.29
C LEU A 378 -9.89 37.42 15.57
N LEU A 379 -9.62 36.55 14.59
CA LEU A 379 -9.55 35.10 14.77
C LEU A 379 -8.58 34.71 15.89
N LEU A 380 -7.41 35.33 15.94
CA LEU A 380 -6.38 35.05 16.94
C LEU A 380 -6.73 35.60 18.34
N GLN A 381 -7.46 36.73 18.42
CA GLN A 381 -8.04 37.24 19.66
C GLN A 381 -9.13 36.30 20.19
N ARG A 382 -10.07 35.86 19.32
CA ARG A 382 -11.10 34.86 19.65
C ARG A 382 -10.47 33.52 20.08
N HIS A 383 -9.39 33.08 19.43
CA HIS A 383 -8.62 31.89 19.86
C HIS A 383 -8.09 32.02 21.30
N ARG A 384 -7.50 33.16 21.66
CA ARG A 384 -6.96 33.42 23.00
C ARG A 384 -8.04 33.52 24.09
N LYS A 385 -9.26 33.92 23.72
CA LYS A 385 -10.44 33.99 24.61
C LYS A 385 -11.27 32.70 24.66
N CYS A 386 -10.89 31.66 23.92
CA CYS A 386 -11.71 30.44 23.78
C CYS A 386 -11.45 29.44 24.92
N ASP A 387 -12.45 29.22 25.78
CA ASP A 387 -12.39 28.12 26.75
C ASP A 387 -12.66 26.76 26.07
N TYR A 388 -11.58 26.18 25.59
CA TYR A 388 -11.54 24.82 25.06
C TYR A 388 -11.86 23.74 26.09
N ILE A 389 -11.66 23.98 27.39
CA ILE A 389 -11.88 22.99 28.45
C ILE A 389 -13.38 22.91 28.77
N HIS A 390 -14.07 24.04 28.90
CA HIS A 390 -15.52 24.10 29.03
C HIS A 390 -16.25 23.44 27.84
N PHE A 391 -15.84 23.75 26.60
CA PHE A 391 -16.42 23.08 25.43
C PHE A 391 -16.10 21.56 25.40
N LEU A 392 -14.93 21.15 25.91
CA LEU A 392 -14.54 19.74 25.96
C LEU A 392 -15.36 18.98 27.01
N SER A 393 -15.53 19.50 28.23
CA SER A 393 -16.34 18.85 29.27
C SER A 393 -17.81 18.79 28.85
N GLN A 394 -18.40 19.91 28.40
CA GLN A 394 -19.82 19.97 28.06
C GLN A 394 -20.20 19.07 26.87
N LYS A 395 -19.34 18.95 25.84
CA LYS A 395 -19.66 18.13 24.65
C LYS A 395 -19.12 16.70 24.73
N CYS A 396 -17.99 16.49 25.41
CA CYS A 396 -17.25 15.23 25.46
C CYS A 396 -16.99 14.74 26.90
N ALA A 397 -17.96 14.93 27.79
CA ALA A 397 -18.00 14.24 29.08
C ALA A 397 -17.78 12.72 28.91
N THR A 398 -17.04 12.15 29.84
CA THR A 398 -16.73 10.71 29.96
C THR A 398 -16.94 10.33 31.41
N SER A 399 -17.47 9.14 31.69
CA SER A 399 -17.44 8.54 33.02
C SER A 399 -16.00 8.42 33.48
N GLU A 400 -15.59 9.21 34.46
CA GLU A 400 -14.22 9.20 35.01
C GLU A 400 -14.13 8.06 36.04
N GLY A 401 -14.17 6.82 35.53
CA GLY A 401 -14.01 5.63 36.36
C GLY A 401 -12.63 5.60 37.00
N GLU A 402 -12.56 5.47 38.32
CA GLU A 402 -11.30 5.31 39.04
C GLU A 402 -10.68 3.92 38.84
N GLY A 403 -11.50 2.93 38.48
CA GLY A 403 -11.12 1.52 38.41
C GLY A 403 -10.20 1.08 37.26
N ASP A 404 -10.21 -0.25 37.07
CA ASP A 404 -9.30 -1.00 36.20
C ASP A 404 -9.36 -0.63 34.69
N MET A 405 -8.32 -1.03 33.96
CA MET A 405 -8.18 -0.90 32.50
C MET A 405 -9.45 -1.36 31.75
N ALA A 406 -10.12 -2.42 32.19
CA ALA A 406 -11.37 -2.89 31.58
C ALA A 406 -12.50 -1.84 31.62
N SER A 407 -12.54 -0.97 32.63
CA SER A 407 -13.51 0.14 32.75
C SER A 407 -13.12 1.37 31.93
N LEU A 408 -11.82 1.60 31.73
CA LEU A 408 -11.28 2.73 30.97
C LEU A 408 -11.27 2.46 29.46
N LEU A 409 -11.17 1.21 29.01
CA LEU A 409 -11.14 0.83 27.59
C LEU A 409 -12.43 1.21 26.82
N PRO A 410 -13.66 1.09 27.37
CA PRO A 410 -14.89 1.62 26.77
C PRO A 410 -15.01 3.15 26.78
N SER A 411 -14.25 3.86 27.63
CA SER A 411 -14.42 5.30 27.92
C SER A 411 -13.86 6.23 26.82
N HIS A 412 -14.21 5.94 25.56
CA HIS A 412 -13.82 6.72 24.38
C HIS A 412 -14.97 7.59 23.85
N CYS A 413 -14.66 8.79 23.40
CA CYS A 413 -15.63 9.66 22.73
C CYS A 413 -16.00 9.13 21.33
N SER A 414 -17.28 9.23 20.96
CA SER A 414 -17.72 8.97 19.59
C SER A 414 -17.30 10.12 18.67
N SER A 415 -17.09 9.83 17.38
CA SER A 415 -16.75 10.86 16.38
C SER A 415 -17.79 11.97 16.27
N TYR A 416 -19.05 11.71 16.65
CA TYR A 416 -20.09 12.73 16.74
C TYR A 416 -19.92 13.65 17.96
N ARG A 417 -19.57 13.13 19.13
CA ARG A 417 -19.23 13.94 20.32
C ARG A 417 -18.03 14.85 20.02
N VAL A 418 -16.97 14.29 19.42
CA VAL A 418 -15.79 15.06 18.97
C VAL A 418 -16.17 16.12 17.92
N TYR A 419 -17.07 15.81 16.99
CA TYR A 419 -17.61 16.80 16.05
C TYR A 419 -18.35 17.94 16.77
N LEU A 420 -19.15 17.68 17.80
CA LEU A 420 -19.84 18.73 18.57
C LEU A 420 -18.86 19.66 19.29
N PHE A 421 -17.80 19.11 19.90
CA PHE A 421 -16.71 19.90 20.46
C PHE A 421 -16.05 20.79 19.40
N VAL A 422 -15.62 20.21 18.28
CA VAL A 422 -15.00 20.96 17.17
C VAL A 422 -15.96 22.01 16.57
N ARG A 423 -17.27 21.73 16.53
CA ARG A 423 -18.30 22.67 16.03
C ARG A 423 -18.33 23.95 16.85
N GLU A 424 -18.37 23.87 18.18
CA GLU A 424 -18.39 25.08 19.00
C GLU A 424 -17.05 25.81 18.97
N CYS A 425 -15.92 25.09 18.96
CA CYS A 425 -14.61 25.71 18.75
C CYS A 425 -14.51 26.47 17.42
N VAL A 426 -15.06 25.93 16.34
CA VAL A 426 -15.07 26.58 15.02
C VAL A 426 -15.96 27.83 15.03
N ARG A 427 -17.16 27.75 15.63
CA ARG A 427 -18.09 28.90 15.75
C ARG A 427 -17.54 30.02 16.61
N PHE A 428 -16.91 29.70 17.74
CA PHE A 428 -16.38 30.71 18.65
C PHE A 428 -15.14 31.40 18.05
N VAL A 429 -14.21 30.63 17.48
CA VAL A 429 -12.88 31.14 17.10
C VAL A 429 -12.85 31.79 15.73
N ILE A 430 -13.63 31.31 14.75
CA ILE A 430 -13.56 31.79 13.37
C ILE A 430 -14.61 32.89 13.14
N PRO A 431 -14.22 34.12 12.77
CA PRO A 431 -15.16 35.19 12.45
C PRO A 431 -16.08 34.83 11.27
N ASP A 432 -17.35 35.22 11.33
CA ASP A 432 -18.38 34.84 10.36
C ASP A 432 -18.12 35.38 8.95
N GLU A 433 -17.45 36.52 8.86
CA GLU A 433 -17.07 37.16 7.60
C GLU A 433 -16.01 36.35 6.85
N LEU A 434 -15.21 35.49 7.53
CA LEU A 434 -14.33 34.53 6.84
C LEU A 434 -15.14 33.48 6.08
N TRP A 435 -16.30 33.06 6.59
CA TRP A 435 -17.19 32.13 5.88
C TRP A 435 -17.96 32.79 4.74
N GLY A 436 -18.17 34.12 4.79
CA GLY A 436 -18.96 34.89 3.83
C GLY A 436 -20.47 34.67 3.96
N SER A 437 -20.90 33.44 4.23
CA SER A 437 -22.29 33.11 4.56
C SER A 437 -22.41 31.90 5.50
N GLN A 438 -23.51 31.86 6.25
CA GLN A 438 -23.83 30.74 7.15
C GLN A 438 -23.91 29.40 6.39
N HIS A 439 -24.33 29.41 5.12
CA HIS A 439 -24.32 28.24 4.22
C HIS A 439 -22.91 27.66 4.07
N ASN A 440 -21.89 28.49 3.84
CA ASN A 440 -20.50 28.04 3.70
C ASN A 440 -19.97 27.42 5.00
N MET A 441 -20.25 28.04 6.15
CA MET A 441 -19.91 27.45 7.46
C MET A 441 -20.58 26.08 7.65
N LEU A 442 -21.87 25.95 7.34
CA LEU A 442 -22.62 24.70 7.50
C LEU A 442 -22.14 23.61 6.52
N GLN A 443 -21.76 23.97 5.29
CA GLN A 443 -21.09 23.03 4.37
C GLN A 443 -19.74 22.56 4.95
N PHE A 444 -18.88 23.48 5.42
CA PHE A 444 -17.59 23.10 6.00
C PHE A 444 -17.76 22.21 7.24
N LEU A 445 -18.65 22.55 8.17
CA LEU A 445 -18.97 21.72 9.33
C LEU A 445 -19.50 20.33 8.93
N SER A 446 -20.31 20.23 7.86
CA SER A 446 -20.72 18.94 7.29
C SER A 446 -19.54 18.12 6.74
N ARG A 447 -18.53 18.77 6.14
CA ARG A 447 -17.27 18.12 5.72
C ARG A 447 -16.42 17.68 6.93
N VAL A 448 -16.38 18.45 8.02
CA VAL A 448 -15.71 18.06 9.27
C VAL A 448 -16.42 16.85 9.91
N LYS A 449 -17.75 16.86 10.01
CA LYS A 449 -18.54 15.72 10.50
C LYS A 449 -18.30 14.45 9.67
N HIS A 450 -18.14 14.60 8.36
CA HIS A 450 -17.79 13.50 7.46
C HIS A 450 -16.33 13.03 7.68
N PHE A 451 -15.36 13.95 7.77
CA PHE A 451 -13.95 13.65 7.98
C PHE A 451 -13.70 12.85 9.27
N LEU A 452 -14.30 13.27 10.39
CA LEU A 452 -14.17 12.57 11.68
C LEU A 452 -14.83 11.18 11.70
N ARG A 453 -15.64 10.85 10.67
CA ARG A 453 -16.26 9.53 10.46
C ARG A 453 -15.49 8.67 9.44
N LEU A 454 -14.41 9.15 8.85
CA LEU A 454 -13.59 8.38 7.90
C LEU A 454 -12.74 7.32 8.63
N GLY A 455 -12.44 6.23 7.92
CA GLY A 455 -11.57 5.16 8.41
C GLY A 455 -10.09 5.54 8.38
N LYS A 456 -9.29 4.87 9.23
CA LYS A 456 -7.84 5.08 9.43
C LYS A 456 -7.00 5.46 8.20
N PHE A 457 -7.19 4.79 7.07
CA PHE A 457 -6.36 4.95 5.86
C PHE A 457 -6.95 5.88 4.80
N GLU A 458 -8.09 6.52 5.08
CA GLU A 458 -8.84 7.31 4.12
C GLU A 458 -8.35 8.77 4.04
N LYS A 459 -8.82 9.47 3.02
CA LYS A 459 -8.42 10.84 2.71
C LYS A 459 -9.64 11.63 2.23
N LEU A 460 -9.64 12.94 2.47
CA LEU A 460 -10.64 13.87 1.92
C LEU A 460 -9.94 14.84 0.96
N SER A 461 -10.42 14.96 -0.28
CA SER A 461 -9.83 15.89 -1.25
C SER A 461 -10.34 17.32 -1.05
N LEU A 462 -9.56 18.32 -1.46
CA LEU A 462 -9.99 19.71 -1.41
C LEU A 462 -11.23 19.95 -2.29
N ALA A 463 -11.34 19.26 -3.43
CA ALA A 463 -12.55 19.25 -4.26
C ALA A 463 -13.79 18.71 -3.51
N GLN A 464 -13.66 17.72 -2.62
CA GLN A 464 -14.75 17.30 -1.74
C GLN A 464 -15.10 18.36 -0.70
N VAL A 465 -14.11 19.05 -0.13
CA VAL A 465 -14.32 20.12 0.86
C VAL A 465 -15.03 21.33 0.23
N MET A 466 -14.61 21.76 -0.97
CA MET A 466 -15.19 22.89 -1.70
C MET A 466 -16.55 22.59 -2.36
N TRP A 467 -17.00 21.34 -2.39
CA TRP A 467 -18.26 20.97 -3.05
C TRP A 467 -19.47 21.71 -2.45
N LYS A 468 -20.19 22.45 -3.30
CA LYS A 468 -21.33 23.35 -2.95
C LYS A 468 -20.98 24.55 -2.05
N ILE A 469 -19.72 24.95 -1.96
CA ILE A 469 -19.31 26.24 -1.38
C ILE A 469 -19.64 27.40 -2.35
N ARG A 470 -20.08 28.53 -1.81
CA ARG A 470 -20.36 29.77 -2.53
C ARG A 470 -19.22 30.77 -2.33
N VAL A 471 -18.26 30.79 -3.26
CA VAL A 471 -17.07 31.67 -3.19
C VAL A 471 -17.41 33.15 -3.43
N SER A 472 -18.57 33.43 -4.03
CA SER A 472 -19.18 34.76 -4.17
C SER A 472 -19.35 35.51 -2.85
N ASP A 473 -19.77 34.78 -1.82
CA ASP A 473 -20.23 35.33 -0.54
C ASP A 473 -19.05 35.87 0.29
N CYS A 474 -17.85 35.32 0.07
CA CYS A 474 -16.62 35.68 0.77
C CYS A 474 -15.99 36.96 0.23
N HIS A 475 -16.57 38.12 0.57
CA HIS A 475 -16.14 39.44 0.09
C HIS A 475 -14.66 39.79 0.37
N TRP A 476 -14.03 39.19 1.38
CA TRP A 476 -12.61 39.39 1.71
C TRP A 476 -11.62 38.79 0.69
N LEU A 477 -12.07 37.97 -0.26
CA LEU A 477 -11.21 37.29 -1.23
C LEU A 477 -10.75 38.18 -2.41
N GLY A 478 -11.40 39.31 -2.67
CA GLY A 478 -11.07 40.16 -3.82
C GLY A 478 -12.06 41.32 -4.05
N PRO A 479 -11.72 42.29 -4.92
CA PRO A 479 -12.52 43.49 -5.14
C PRO A 479 -13.93 43.18 -5.69
N LYS A 480 -14.96 43.94 -5.29
CA LYS A 480 -16.34 43.68 -5.73
C LYS A 480 -16.56 43.83 -7.25
N LYS A 481 -15.73 44.62 -7.95
CA LYS A 481 -15.78 44.79 -9.42
C LYS A 481 -14.76 43.86 -10.09
N GLY A 482 -15.20 43.04 -11.06
CA GLY A 482 -14.33 42.18 -11.89
C GLY A 482 -14.84 40.74 -12.06
N HIS A 483 -15.82 40.52 -12.95
CA HIS A 483 -16.42 39.19 -13.22
C HIS A 483 -15.70 38.40 -14.32
N CYS A 484 -14.38 38.22 -14.23
CA CYS A 484 -13.64 37.34 -15.15
C CYS A 484 -13.41 35.94 -14.54
N PRO A 485 -13.44 34.85 -15.34
CA PRO A 485 -13.23 33.48 -14.83
C PRO A 485 -11.88 33.25 -14.13
N SER A 486 -10.84 34.01 -14.50
CA SER A 486 -9.51 33.96 -13.87
C SER A 486 -9.51 34.52 -12.45
N GLU A 487 -10.17 35.65 -12.20
CA GLU A 487 -10.35 36.21 -10.85
C GLU A 487 -11.24 35.30 -9.99
N HIS A 488 -12.33 34.76 -10.54
CA HIS A 488 -13.15 33.79 -9.80
C HIS A 488 -12.33 32.57 -9.37
N ARG A 489 -11.58 31.98 -10.30
CA ARG A 489 -10.69 30.84 -10.02
C ARG A 489 -9.56 31.17 -9.05
N TYR A 490 -9.11 32.43 -8.99
CA TYR A 490 -8.14 32.88 -7.99
C TYR A 490 -8.78 32.96 -6.59
N ARG A 491 -10.04 33.45 -6.48
CA ARG A 491 -10.81 33.40 -5.22
C ARG A 491 -11.09 31.96 -4.77
N GLU A 492 -11.45 31.07 -5.69
CA GLU A 492 -11.59 29.64 -5.42
C GLU A 492 -10.30 29.06 -4.83
N TRP A 493 -9.13 29.42 -5.39
CA TRP A 493 -7.84 28.97 -4.87
C TRP A 493 -7.52 29.55 -3.49
N ILE A 494 -7.70 30.85 -3.26
CA ILE A 494 -7.47 31.49 -1.94
C ILE A 494 -8.36 30.83 -0.88
N PHE A 495 -9.67 30.71 -1.15
CA PHE A 495 -10.59 30.08 -0.21
C PHE A 495 -10.30 28.58 -0.05
N GLY A 496 -9.85 27.90 -1.11
CA GLY A 496 -9.35 26.54 -1.06
C GLY A 496 -8.17 26.37 -0.10
N GLN A 497 -7.20 27.28 -0.08
CA GLN A 497 -6.10 27.25 0.91
C GLN A 497 -6.62 27.47 2.34
N PHE A 498 -7.53 28.42 2.55
CA PHE A 498 -8.14 28.65 3.86
C PHE A 498 -8.91 27.42 4.37
N LEU A 499 -9.76 26.80 3.55
CA LEU A 499 -10.50 25.59 3.91
C LEU A 499 -9.56 24.38 4.12
N LEU A 500 -8.46 24.29 3.36
CA LEU A 500 -7.43 23.27 3.53
C LEU A 500 -6.73 23.42 4.89
N TRP A 501 -6.27 24.63 5.24
CA TRP A 501 -5.67 24.95 6.53
C TRP A 501 -6.65 24.71 7.69
N MET A 502 -7.91 25.16 7.54
CA MET A 502 -8.96 24.94 8.52
C MET A 502 -9.17 23.46 8.85
N LEU A 503 -9.11 22.56 7.86
CA LEU A 503 -9.24 21.13 8.10
C LEU A 503 -7.92 20.49 8.59
N LYS A 504 -6.81 20.76 7.90
CA LYS A 504 -5.51 20.10 8.07
C LYS A 504 -4.78 20.53 9.34
N ASP A 505 -4.85 21.81 9.69
CA ASP A 505 -3.98 22.42 10.69
C ASP A 505 -4.78 22.93 11.90
N PHE A 506 -5.98 23.51 11.69
CA PHE A 506 -6.88 23.90 12.79
C PHE A 506 -7.67 22.71 13.36
N VAL A 507 -8.57 22.09 12.59
CA VAL A 507 -9.44 20.99 13.08
C VAL A 507 -8.63 19.79 13.56
N ILE A 508 -7.71 19.28 12.75
CA ILE A 508 -6.83 18.17 13.17
C ILE A 508 -5.91 18.59 14.32
N GLY A 509 -5.43 19.84 14.34
CA GLY A 509 -4.64 20.37 15.45
C GLY A 509 -5.39 20.37 16.79
N LEU A 510 -6.68 20.73 16.78
CA LEU A 510 -7.53 20.67 17.97
C LEU A 510 -7.74 19.23 18.44
N VAL A 511 -8.08 18.30 17.54
CA VAL A 511 -8.27 16.89 17.92
C VAL A 511 -6.98 16.32 18.54
N LYS A 512 -5.81 16.58 17.95
CA LYS A 512 -4.49 16.16 18.49
C LYS A 512 -4.03 16.92 19.74
N SER A 513 -4.74 17.97 20.14
CA SER A 513 -4.48 18.71 21.38
C SER A 513 -5.22 18.12 22.58
N PHE A 514 -6.41 17.56 22.37
CA PHE A 514 -7.30 17.09 23.45
C PHE A 514 -7.54 15.57 23.47
N PHE A 515 -7.38 14.89 22.34
CA PHE A 515 -7.63 13.45 22.20
C PHE A 515 -6.39 12.68 21.74
N TYR A 516 -6.28 11.43 22.19
CA TYR A 516 -5.48 10.41 21.52
C TYR A 516 -6.38 9.60 20.58
N VAL A 517 -5.98 9.45 19.32
CA VAL A 517 -6.79 8.78 18.29
C VAL A 517 -6.07 7.53 17.79
N THR A 518 -6.75 6.38 17.88
CA THR A 518 -6.22 5.06 17.54
C THR A 518 -7.32 4.11 17.05
N GLU A 519 -6.95 3.08 16.29
CA GLU A 519 -7.76 1.86 16.10
C GLU A 519 -7.82 0.98 17.35
N SER A 520 -8.71 -0.01 17.32
CA SER A 520 -8.76 -1.18 18.22
C SER A 520 -8.69 -2.47 17.38
N VAL A 521 -8.13 -3.54 17.94
CA VAL A 521 -7.87 -4.82 17.24
C VAL A 521 -9.14 -5.41 16.60
N GLY A 522 -10.29 -5.34 17.29
CA GLY A 522 -11.55 -5.91 16.77
C GLY A 522 -12.18 -5.10 15.63
N GLN A 523 -12.18 -3.77 15.72
CA GLN A 523 -13.05 -2.85 14.94
C GLN A 523 -12.44 -2.37 13.60
N LYS A 524 -11.50 -3.14 13.05
CA LYS A 524 -10.89 -2.99 11.70
C LYS A 524 -10.25 -1.61 11.43
N HIS A 525 -10.94 -0.68 10.78
CA HIS A 525 -10.44 0.67 10.47
C HIS A 525 -11.21 1.79 11.17
N ALA A 526 -12.10 1.46 12.11
CA ALA A 526 -12.78 2.44 12.96
C ALA A 526 -11.78 3.13 13.89
N LEU A 527 -12.09 4.37 14.29
CA LEU A 527 -11.26 5.18 15.18
C LEU A 527 -11.97 5.41 16.51
N ARG A 528 -11.22 5.23 17.60
CA ARG A 528 -11.59 5.60 18.97
C ARG A 528 -10.87 6.89 19.34
N PHE A 529 -11.57 7.78 20.05
CA PHE A 529 -11.07 9.10 20.45
C PHE A 529 -11.05 9.18 21.99
N TYR A 530 -9.93 8.82 22.62
CA TYR A 530 -9.79 8.89 24.08
C TYR A 530 -9.40 10.31 24.51
N ARG A 531 -9.98 10.87 25.58
CA ARG A 531 -9.45 12.10 26.21
C ARG A 531 -8.02 11.82 26.69
N ARG A 532 -7.10 12.78 26.57
CA ARG A 532 -5.66 12.55 26.83
C ARG A 532 -5.34 11.91 28.18
N HIS A 533 -6.00 12.32 29.28
CA HIS A 533 -5.75 11.76 30.61
C HIS A 533 -6.19 10.28 30.74
N ILE A 534 -7.33 9.90 30.14
CA ILE A 534 -7.77 8.49 30.05
C ILE A 534 -6.73 7.67 29.30
N TRP A 535 -6.23 8.18 28.17
CA TRP A 535 -5.19 7.49 27.41
C TRP A 535 -3.90 7.33 28.23
N THR A 536 -3.46 8.35 28.95
CA THR A 536 -2.30 8.25 29.85
C THR A 536 -2.52 7.18 30.93
N ARG A 537 -3.63 7.22 31.68
CA ARG A 537 -3.94 6.20 32.71
C ARG A 537 -3.95 4.78 32.14
N LEU A 538 -4.57 4.56 30.98
CA LEU A 538 -4.54 3.28 30.25
C LEU A 538 -3.11 2.86 29.89
N GLN A 539 -2.31 3.79 29.34
CA GLN A 539 -0.95 3.52 28.90
C GLN A 539 -0.06 3.13 30.07
N ASP A 540 -0.19 3.80 31.22
CA ASP A 540 0.59 3.54 32.42
C ASP A 540 0.16 2.24 33.13
N GLN A 541 -1.15 1.91 33.12
CA GLN A 541 -1.65 0.61 33.60
C GLN A 541 -1.07 -0.54 32.78
N ALA A 542 -1.17 -0.50 31.44
CA ALA A 542 -0.63 -1.54 30.58
C ALA A 542 0.91 -1.60 30.61
N PHE A 543 1.60 -0.47 30.83
CA PHE A 543 3.04 -0.47 31.02
C PHE A 543 3.45 -1.17 32.33
N ARG A 544 2.73 -0.91 33.43
CA ARG A 544 2.93 -1.64 34.70
C ARG A 544 2.60 -3.12 34.60
N GLU A 545 1.56 -3.52 33.84
CA GLU A 545 1.18 -4.92 33.63
C GLU A 545 2.37 -5.76 33.11
N HIS A 546 3.13 -5.24 32.14
CA HIS A 546 4.30 -5.92 31.58
C HIS A 546 5.53 -5.92 32.52
N LEU A 547 5.70 -4.88 33.35
CA LEU A 547 6.71 -4.89 34.42
C LEU A 547 6.38 -5.94 35.49
N SER A 548 5.14 -6.01 35.96
CA SER A 548 4.70 -7.00 36.97
C SER A 548 4.76 -8.46 36.49
N LYS A 549 4.84 -8.67 35.17
CA LYS A 549 5.02 -9.99 34.54
C LYS A 549 6.49 -10.35 34.31
N GLY A 550 7.44 -9.53 34.76
CA GLY A 550 8.87 -9.75 34.55
C GLY A 550 9.30 -9.70 33.08
N GLN A 551 8.48 -9.10 32.19
CA GLN A 551 8.77 -9.08 30.75
C GLN A 551 9.75 -7.97 30.38
N TRP A 552 9.68 -6.84 31.11
CA TRP A 552 10.59 -5.71 30.99
C TRP A 552 11.21 -5.37 32.34
N GLU A 553 12.44 -4.87 32.30
CA GLU A 553 13.27 -4.49 33.44
C GLU A 553 13.68 -3.02 33.28
N GLU A 554 13.76 -2.23 34.35
CA GLU A 554 14.24 -0.84 34.29
C GLU A 554 15.77 -0.80 34.38
N LEU A 555 16.42 -0.10 33.43
CA LEU A 555 17.88 0.05 33.44
C LEU A 555 18.33 1.24 34.27
N SER A 556 19.39 1.02 35.07
CA SER A 556 20.06 2.09 35.79
C SER A 556 20.75 3.10 34.84
N PRO A 557 20.98 4.36 35.26
CA PRO A 557 21.70 5.33 34.43
C PRO A 557 23.11 4.87 34.02
N ALA A 558 23.77 4.06 34.85
CA ALA A 558 25.08 3.48 34.57
C ALA A 558 25.01 2.42 33.46
N GLU A 559 24.05 1.48 33.52
CA GLU A 559 23.81 0.52 32.44
C GLU A 559 23.44 1.23 31.13
N VAL A 560 22.60 2.27 31.19
CA VAL A 560 22.23 3.06 30.00
C VAL A 560 23.44 3.74 29.37
N ALA A 561 24.43 4.18 30.17
CA ALA A 561 25.69 4.72 29.69
C ALA A 561 26.65 3.63 29.14
N SER A 562 26.57 2.40 29.63
CA SER A 562 27.37 1.26 29.14
C SER A 562 26.81 0.61 27.86
N LEU A 563 25.59 0.95 27.44
CA LEU A 563 24.99 0.40 26.22
C LEU A 563 25.86 0.72 24.98
N PRO A 564 26.09 -0.26 24.07
CA PRO A 564 26.82 -0.01 22.83
C PRO A 564 26.26 1.16 22.03
N LYS A 565 27.12 1.98 21.43
CA LYS A 565 26.73 3.17 20.63
C LYS A 565 25.79 2.86 19.45
N ASN A 566 25.75 1.60 19.01
CA ASN A 566 24.91 1.12 17.91
C ASN A 566 23.55 0.55 18.38
N THR A 567 23.24 0.57 19.69
CA THR A 567 22.00 0.01 20.27
C THR A 567 20.75 0.74 19.75
N VAL A 568 19.80 -0.01 19.20
CA VAL A 568 18.58 0.56 18.60
C VAL A 568 17.45 0.64 19.63
N THR A 569 17.18 1.85 20.11
CA THR A 569 16.06 2.11 21.03
C THR A 569 14.70 2.01 20.33
N SER A 570 13.71 1.48 21.05
CA SER A 570 12.33 1.30 20.60
C SER A 570 11.35 2.15 21.41
N ARG A 571 10.38 2.78 20.74
CA ARG A 571 9.19 3.35 21.40
C ARG A 571 8.04 2.37 21.33
N ILE A 572 7.43 2.10 22.47
CA ILE A 572 6.19 1.31 22.53
C ILE A 572 5.00 2.16 22.09
N ARG A 573 4.07 1.50 21.40
CA ARG A 573 2.71 1.99 21.15
C ARG A 573 1.72 0.89 21.52
N PHE A 574 0.79 1.20 22.41
CA PHE A 574 -0.31 0.31 22.75
C PHE A 574 -1.49 0.40 21.76
N ILE A 575 -2.21 -0.71 21.58
CA ILE A 575 -3.48 -0.79 20.84
C ILE A 575 -4.56 -1.46 21.72
N PRO A 576 -5.73 -0.84 21.93
CA PRO A 576 -6.86 -1.44 22.66
C PRO A 576 -7.36 -2.78 22.07
N LYS A 577 -7.38 -3.83 22.91
CA LYS A 577 -8.18 -5.05 22.73
C LYS A 577 -9.58 -4.83 23.36
N THR A 578 -10.21 -5.88 23.87
CA THR A 578 -11.47 -5.81 24.63
C THR A 578 -11.20 -5.39 26.09
N ASN A 579 -10.42 -6.19 26.83
CA ASN A 579 -10.18 -6.03 28.27
C ASN A 579 -8.72 -5.65 28.62
N SER A 580 -7.83 -5.60 27.62
CA SER A 580 -6.41 -5.25 27.80
C SER A 580 -5.85 -4.52 26.57
N MET A 581 -4.55 -4.23 26.54
CA MET A 581 -3.89 -3.62 25.38
C MET A 581 -2.83 -4.55 24.75
N ARG A 582 -2.47 -4.27 23.50
CA ARG A 582 -1.39 -4.95 22.77
C ARG A 582 -0.20 -3.99 22.62
N PRO A 583 1.00 -4.29 23.16
CA PRO A 583 2.19 -3.51 22.85
C PRO A 583 2.62 -3.75 21.39
N ILE A 584 3.16 -2.72 20.75
CA ILE A 584 3.87 -2.81 19.47
C ILE A 584 5.10 -1.90 19.55
N THR A 585 6.27 -2.45 19.27
CA THR A 585 7.53 -1.70 19.25
C THR A 585 7.71 -0.94 17.93
N ARG A 586 8.27 0.27 17.99
CA ARG A 586 8.75 1.02 16.83
C ARG A 586 10.16 1.54 17.09
N LEU A 587 11.13 1.09 16.31
CA LEU A 587 12.52 1.55 16.36
C LEU A 587 12.60 3.08 16.19
N ILE A 588 13.54 3.70 16.90
CA ILE A 588 13.84 5.13 16.90
C ILE A 588 15.17 5.36 16.14
N GLY A 589 15.29 6.52 15.50
CA GLY A 589 16.45 6.87 14.68
C GLY A 589 16.25 6.51 13.20
N THR A 590 17.26 6.80 12.39
CA THR A 590 17.25 6.59 10.93
C THR A 590 18.28 5.55 10.49
N GLY A 591 19.57 5.80 10.71
CA GLY A 591 20.67 4.93 10.27
C GLY A 591 20.62 3.52 10.87
N ALA A 592 21.02 3.38 12.14
CA ALA A 592 21.08 2.08 12.83
C ALA A 592 19.74 1.32 12.81
N ALA A 593 18.61 2.04 12.92
CA ALA A 593 17.28 1.43 12.84
C ALA A 593 16.96 0.81 11.46
N MET A 594 17.44 1.40 10.35
CA MET A 594 17.31 0.79 9.03
C MET A 594 18.24 -0.40 8.83
N GLN A 595 19.45 -0.36 9.40
CA GLN A 595 20.40 -1.48 9.36
C GLN A 595 19.88 -2.69 10.14
N PHE A 596 19.44 -2.50 11.39
CA PHE A 596 18.78 -3.52 12.22
C PHE A 596 17.54 -4.11 11.54
N GLN A 597 16.76 -3.28 10.82
CA GLN A 597 15.65 -3.75 10.00
C GLN A 597 16.09 -4.54 8.76
N SER A 598 17.31 -4.36 8.24
CA SER A 598 17.88 -5.28 7.25
C SER A 598 18.21 -6.59 7.93
N SER A 599 19.11 -6.59 8.90
CA SER A 599 19.61 -7.80 9.56
C SER A 599 18.49 -8.69 10.13
N ALA A 600 17.40 -8.12 10.64
CA ALA A 600 16.21 -8.88 11.06
C ALA A 600 15.43 -9.53 9.91
N ARG A 601 15.38 -8.92 8.71
CA ARG A 601 14.85 -9.57 7.49
C ARG A 601 15.84 -10.58 6.92
N ASP A 602 17.13 -10.34 7.07
CA ASP A 602 18.19 -11.21 6.54
C ASP A 602 18.24 -12.52 7.35
N LEU A 603 18.13 -12.44 8.69
CA LEU A 603 17.82 -13.56 9.58
C LEU A 603 16.52 -14.28 9.19
N GLN A 604 15.43 -13.56 8.91
CA GLN A 604 14.17 -14.17 8.47
C GLN A 604 14.32 -14.93 7.15
N ASN A 605 15.08 -14.40 6.18
CA ASN A 605 15.33 -15.04 4.89
C ASN A 605 16.12 -16.34 5.08
N ILE A 606 17.14 -16.34 5.94
CA ILE A 606 18.01 -17.50 6.19
C ILE A 606 17.29 -18.57 7.01
N LEU A 607 16.51 -18.22 8.04
CA LEU A 607 15.61 -19.17 8.72
C LEU A 607 14.59 -19.79 7.74
N SER A 608 14.17 -19.05 6.70
CA SER A 608 13.32 -19.55 5.61
C SER A 608 14.06 -20.44 4.58
N VAL A 609 15.37 -20.65 4.75
CA VAL A 609 16.17 -21.71 4.10
C VAL A 609 16.20 -22.94 4.98
N CYS A 610 16.55 -22.81 6.25
CA CYS A 610 16.58 -23.92 7.22
C CYS A 610 15.23 -24.65 7.27
N VAL A 611 14.12 -23.90 7.29
CA VAL A 611 12.73 -24.41 7.24
C VAL A 611 12.37 -25.06 5.90
N ARG A 612 13.01 -24.68 4.80
CA ARG A 612 12.79 -25.27 3.47
C ARG A 612 13.48 -26.64 3.36
N GLU A 613 14.66 -26.78 3.95
CA GLU A 613 15.45 -28.01 3.98
C GLU A 613 14.95 -28.99 5.05
N ARG A 614 14.52 -28.49 6.21
CA ARG A 614 13.95 -29.27 7.32
C ARG A 614 12.55 -28.74 7.69
N PRO A 615 11.48 -29.05 6.94
CA PRO A 615 10.12 -28.57 7.22
C PRO A 615 9.57 -28.97 8.60
N THR A 616 10.05 -30.08 9.16
CA THR A 616 9.70 -30.57 10.50
C THR A 616 10.04 -29.58 11.64
N LEU A 617 10.95 -28.63 11.42
CA LEU A 617 11.28 -27.58 12.39
C LEU A 617 10.09 -26.68 12.75
N LEU A 618 9.10 -26.56 11.85
CA LEU A 618 7.87 -25.80 12.12
C LEU A 618 6.78 -26.62 12.82
N GLY A 619 6.99 -27.92 13.05
CA GLY A 619 5.98 -28.82 13.59
C GLY A 619 4.67 -28.76 12.78
N SER A 620 3.57 -28.45 13.46
CA SER A 620 2.20 -28.40 12.89
C SER A 620 1.77 -27.00 12.42
N THR A 621 2.72 -26.10 12.12
CA THR A 621 2.42 -24.74 11.66
C THR A 621 1.65 -24.72 10.33
N VAL A 622 0.51 -24.03 10.29
CA VAL A 622 -0.17 -23.59 9.06
C VAL A 622 0.06 -22.09 8.84
N TRP A 623 0.34 -21.66 7.61
CA TRP A 623 0.54 -20.23 7.29
C TRP A 623 -0.75 -19.54 6.83
N GLY A 624 -1.78 -20.31 6.50
CA GLY A 624 -3.11 -19.79 6.19
C GLY A 624 -4.08 -20.84 5.66
N ARG A 625 -5.20 -20.37 5.10
CA ARG A 625 -6.32 -21.22 4.68
C ARG A 625 -5.98 -22.28 3.64
N GLN A 626 -4.93 -22.10 2.83
CA GLN A 626 -4.48 -23.11 1.87
C GLN A 626 -3.81 -24.33 2.52
N ASP A 627 -3.13 -24.16 3.66
CA ASP A 627 -2.54 -25.28 4.39
C ASP A 627 -3.62 -26.00 5.22
N ILE A 628 -4.52 -25.23 5.86
CA ILE A 628 -5.72 -25.75 6.53
C ILE A 628 -6.58 -26.57 5.54
N HIS A 629 -6.77 -26.06 4.31
CA HIS A 629 -7.47 -26.77 3.25
C HIS A 629 -6.80 -28.09 2.89
N ARG A 630 -5.46 -28.12 2.81
CA ARG A 630 -4.69 -29.34 2.53
C ARG A 630 -4.88 -30.40 3.62
N VAL A 631 -4.86 -30.00 4.90
CA VAL A 631 -5.08 -30.90 6.04
C VAL A 631 -6.52 -31.40 6.09
N LEU A 632 -7.52 -30.51 5.99
CA LEU A 632 -8.93 -30.95 6.02
C LEU A 632 -9.29 -31.84 4.81
N ARG A 633 -8.73 -31.57 3.63
CA ARG A 633 -8.97 -32.39 2.43
C ARG A 633 -8.38 -33.81 2.53
N SER A 634 -7.32 -34.05 3.31
CA SER A 634 -6.79 -35.41 3.51
C SER A 634 -7.62 -36.25 4.47
N ILE A 635 -8.47 -35.64 5.32
CA ILE A 635 -9.31 -36.34 6.30
C ILE A 635 -10.81 -36.38 5.95
N ALA A 636 -11.26 -35.60 4.95
CA ALA A 636 -12.67 -35.45 4.56
C ALA A 636 -13.42 -36.75 4.19
N HIS A 637 -12.70 -37.85 3.94
CA HIS A 637 -13.28 -39.14 3.56
C HIS A 637 -13.38 -40.16 4.71
N SER A 638 -13.00 -39.79 5.94
CA SER A 638 -13.19 -40.66 7.11
C SER A 638 -14.62 -40.56 7.66
N HIS A 639 -15.22 -41.71 7.99
CA HIS A 639 -16.53 -41.79 8.64
C HIS A 639 -16.45 -41.98 10.17
N THR A 640 -15.27 -41.78 10.76
CA THR A 640 -15.06 -41.81 12.22
C THR A 640 -15.69 -40.58 12.91
N PRO A 641 -16.24 -40.71 14.13
CA PRO A 641 -16.51 -39.56 14.97
C PRO A 641 -15.20 -38.83 15.32
N TRP A 642 -15.23 -37.50 15.33
CA TRP A 642 -14.05 -36.66 15.53
C TRP A 642 -14.14 -35.85 16.83
N TYR A 643 -13.08 -35.92 17.62
CA TYR A 643 -12.85 -35.08 18.79
C TYR A 643 -11.99 -33.88 18.38
N PHE A 644 -12.50 -32.69 18.68
CA PHE A 644 -11.90 -31.40 18.41
C PHE A 644 -11.43 -30.79 19.73
N VAL A 645 -10.18 -30.31 19.78
CA VAL A 645 -9.67 -29.48 20.89
C VAL A 645 -9.02 -28.24 20.31
N LYS A 646 -9.43 -27.07 20.79
CA LYS A 646 -8.82 -25.79 20.48
C LYS A 646 -8.29 -25.16 21.76
N VAL A 647 -7.07 -24.63 21.68
CA VAL A 647 -6.48 -23.79 22.73
C VAL A 647 -5.84 -22.55 22.10
N ASP A 648 -5.75 -21.47 22.87
CA ASP A 648 -5.14 -20.19 22.49
C ASP A 648 -4.05 -19.87 23.52
N ILE A 649 -2.82 -19.56 23.08
CA ILE A 649 -1.71 -19.25 23.99
C ILE A 649 -1.79 -17.79 24.48
N SER A 650 -1.82 -17.62 25.80
CA SER A 650 -1.80 -16.36 26.51
C SER A 650 -0.47 -15.60 26.31
N GLY A 651 -0.39 -14.83 25.22
CA GLY A 651 0.71 -13.89 25.00
C GLY A 651 1.94 -14.49 24.32
N ALA A 652 1.74 -15.43 23.39
CA ALA A 652 2.74 -16.19 22.62
C ALA A 652 3.99 -15.45 22.06
N TYR A 653 3.98 -14.12 21.94
CA TYR A 653 5.19 -13.35 21.59
C TYR A 653 5.90 -12.77 22.81
N ASP A 654 5.16 -12.45 23.88
CA ASP A 654 5.62 -11.74 25.06
C ASP A 654 6.10 -12.71 26.16
N SER A 655 5.76 -14.00 26.07
CA SER A 655 6.10 -15.04 27.07
C SER A 655 7.33 -15.89 26.75
N LEU A 656 7.86 -15.84 25.52
CA LEU A 656 8.93 -16.75 25.06
C LEU A 656 10.26 -16.50 25.81
N PRO A 657 10.80 -17.49 26.55
CA PRO A 657 12.06 -17.32 27.28
C PRO A 657 13.25 -17.12 26.33
N HIS A 658 14.11 -16.14 26.61
CA HIS A 658 15.27 -15.82 25.75
C HIS A 658 16.26 -16.99 25.67
N CYS A 659 16.49 -17.71 26.78
CA CYS A 659 17.31 -18.91 26.80
C CYS A 659 16.79 -19.97 25.81
N LYS A 660 15.50 -20.31 25.88
CA LYS A 660 14.95 -21.35 24.99
C LYS A 660 14.88 -20.92 23.53
N LEU A 661 14.73 -19.62 23.27
CA LEU A 661 14.86 -19.06 21.93
C LEU A 661 16.30 -19.13 21.39
N LEU A 662 17.31 -18.99 22.25
CA LEU A 662 18.71 -19.19 21.87
C LEU A 662 18.98 -20.66 21.52
N ASP A 663 18.58 -21.61 22.37
CA ASP A 663 18.71 -23.06 22.09
C ASP A 663 18.11 -23.41 20.71
N VAL A 664 16.83 -23.09 20.50
CA VAL A 664 16.09 -23.50 19.31
C VAL A 664 16.64 -22.85 18.05
N VAL A 665 17.07 -21.58 18.10
CA VAL A 665 17.70 -20.94 16.93
C VAL A 665 19.12 -21.46 16.69
N GLN A 666 19.85 -21.84 17.74
CA GLN A 666 21.14 -22.51 17.60
C GLN A 666 20.99 -23.86 16.91
N ASP A 667 20.06 -24.73 17.31
CA ASP A 667 19.82 -26.03 16.66
C ASP A 667 19.27 -25.91 15.22
N VAL A 668 18.58 -24.81 14.92
CA VAL A 668 18.14 -24.48 13.56
C VAL A 668 19.32 -24.03 12.69
N LEU A 669 20.24 -23.20 13.19
CA LEU A 669 21.34 -22.62 12.41
C LEU A 669 22.62 -23.47 12.37
N LYS A 670 22.94 -24.21 13.44
CA LYS A 670 24.20 -24.98 13.61
C LYS A 670 24.60 -25.85 12.40
N PRO A 671 23.69 -26.60 11.72
CA PRO A 671 24.05 -27.40 10.54
C PRO A 671 24.44 -26.58 9.30
N LEU A 672 24.35 -25.25 9.35
CA LEU A 672 24.63 -24.31 8.27
C LEU A 672 25.42 -23.08 8.78
N GLU A 673 26.02 -23.17 9.97
CA GLU A 673 26.66 -22.02 10.64
C GLU A 673 27.92 -21.54 9.90
N GLU A 674 28.68 -22.50 9.35
CA GLU A 674 29.86 -22.26 8.51
C GLU A 674 29.52 -21.84 7.07
N ASN A 675 28.26 -22.05 6.63
CA ASN A 675 27.85 -21.80 5.25
C ASN A 675 27.72 -20.29 4.96
N CYS A 676 28.10 -19.91 3.74
CA CYS A 676 27.82 -18.59 3.19
C CYS A 676 26.50 -18.61 2.42
N PHE A 677 25.55 -17.77 2.81
CA PHE A 677 24.25 -17.61 2.15
C PHE A 677 24.29 -16.44 1.15
N SER A 678 23.76 -16.65 -0.05
CA SER A 678 23.57 -15.57 -1.03
C SER A 678 22.18 -14.93 -0.86
N LEU A 679 22.14 -13.65 -0.46
CA LEU A 679 20.94 -12.83 -0.34
C LEU A 679 20.67 -12.07 -1.63
N ARG A 680 19.86 -12.66 -2.51
CA ARG A 680 19.50 -12.11 -3.80
C ARG A 680 18.32 -11.13 -3.68
N HIS A 681 18.57 -9.85 -3.95
CA HIS A 681 17.54 -8.81 -4.03
C HIS A 681 17.13 -8.57 -5.49
N TYR A 682 15.84 -8.73 -5.79
CA TYR A 682 15.31 -8.56 -7.14
C TYR A 682 13.93 -7.89 -7.17
N ALA A 683 13.59 -7.30 -8.31
CA ALA A 683 12.25 -6.81 -8.61
C ALA A 683 11.52 -7.79 -9.52
N LYS A 684 10.28 -8.16 -9.17
CA LYS A 684 9.36 -8.95 -9.98
C LYS A 684 8.28 -8.04 -10.56
N VAL A 685 8.16 -8.01 -11.89
CA VAL A 685 7.09 -7.32 -12.63
C VAL A 685 6.18 -8.37 -13.26
N CYS A 686 4.87 -8.28 -13.00
CA CYS A 686 3.87 -9.22 -13.49
C CYS A 686 2.49 -8.54 -13.66
N THR A 687 1.62 -9.10 -14.51
CA THR A 687 0.21 -8.70 -14.56
C THR A 687 -0.58 -9.32 -13.41
N ASP A 688 -1.54 -8.55 -12.89
CA ASP A 688 -2.54 -9.07 -11.96
C ASP A 688 -3.78 -9.67 -12.68
N SER A 689 -4.75 -10.15 -11.90
CA SER A 689 -6.00 -10.72 -12.43
C SER A 689 -6.99 -9.68 -12.99
N GLU A 690 -6.64 -8.38 -13.04
CA GLU A 690 -7.31 -7.34 -13.85
C GLU A 690 -6.48 -6.96 -15.10
N GLN A 691 -5.36 -7.64 -15.38
CA GLN A 691 -4.35 -7.33 -16.39
C GLN A 691 -3.59 -6.01 -16.15
N GLU A 692 -3.53 -5.53 -14.90
CA GLU A 692 -2.71 -4.37 -14.57
C GLU A 692 -1.28 -4.80 -14.21
N ILE A 693 -0.29 -4.15 -14.82
CA ILE A 693 1.13 -4.40 -14.58
C ILE A 693 1.49 -3.90 -13.18
N ARG A 694 2.05 -4.77 -12.35
CA ARG A 694 2.49 -4.48 -10.98
C ARG A 694 3.97 -4.79 -10.81
N LYS A 695 4.60 -4.16 -9.82
CA LYS A 695 5.98 -4.38 -9.40
C LYS A 695 6.06 -4.72 -7.93
N HIS A 696 6.89 -5.69 -7.60
CA HIS A 696 7.16 -6.17 -6.25
C HIS A 696 8.69 -6.23 -6.07
N PHE A 697 9.19 -5.82 -4.90
CA PHE A 697 10.60 -6.00 -4.53
C PHE A 697 10.69 -7.17 -3.57
N CYS A 698 11.62 -8.08 -3.82
CA CYS A 698 11.79 -9.35 -3.15
C CYS A 698 13.24 -9.52 -2.70
N THR A 699 13.43 -10.33 -1.65
CA THR A 699 14.74 -10.86 -1.25
C THR A 699 14.58 -12.37 -1.10
N ARG A 700 15.61 -13.15 -1.43
CA ARG A 700 15.65 -14.61 -1.28
C ARG A 700 17.03 -15.01 -0.76
N ALA A 701 17.07 -16.05 0.07
CA ALA A 701 18.31 -16.68 0.52
C ALA A 701 18.49 -18.06 -0.13
N GLU A 702 19.73 -18.30 -0.57
CA GLU A 702 20.25 -19.51 -1.21
C GLU A 702 21.51 -19.94 -0.43
N ALA A 703 21.71 -21.25 -0.19
CA ALA A 703 22.74 -21.78 0.73
C ALA A 703 23.92 -22.49 0.03
N VAL A 704 23.99 -22.39 -1.29
CA VAL A 704 24.97 -23.04 -2.18
C VAL A 704 25.43 -22.00 -3.20
N GLU A 705 26.52 -22.26 -3.93
CA GLU A 705 27.06 -21.41 -5.00
C GLU A 705 25.93 -20.74 -5.83
N SER A 706 25.94 -19.41 -5.87
CA SER A 706 24.79 -18.66 -6.36
C SER A 706 24.58 -18.93 -7.85
N LEU A 707 23.47 -19.58 -8.20
CA LEU A 707 23.03 -19.69 -9.59
C LEU A 707 23.01 -18.30 -10.24
N ASN A 708 23.33 -18.21 -11.53
CA ASN A 708 23.05 -16.97 -12.26
C ASN A 708 21.53 -16.68 -12.24
N MET A 709 21.13 -15.42 -12.42
CA MET A 709 19.73 -15.00 -12.30
C MET A 709 18.76 -15.78 -13.23
N LYS A 710 19.24 -16.33 -14.35
CA LYS A 710 18.44 -17.21 -15.21
C LYS A 710 18.23 -18.59 -14.58
N GLY A 711 19.27 -19.20 -14.01
CA GLY A 711 19.20 -20.44 -13.25
C GLY A 711 18.21 -20.37 -12.09
N PHE A 712 18.35 -19.34 -11.23
CA PHE A 712 17.43 -19.07 -10.11
C PHE A 712 15.96 -18.98 -10.57
N VAL A 713 15.70 -18.31 -11.68
CA VAL A 713 14.33 -18.14 -12.22
C VAL A 713 13.77 -19.42 -12.85
N MET A 714 14.61 -20.36 -13.30
CA MET A 714 14.16 -21.70 -13.70
C MET A 714 13.82 -22.56 -12.46
N GLU A 715 14.62 -22.50 -11.39
CA GLU A 715 14.36 -23.25 -10.17
C GLU A 715 13.07 -22.78 -9.45
N GLU A 716 12.86 -21.47 -9.29
CA GLU A 716 11.62 -20.94 -8.70
C GLU A 716 10.38 -21.12 -9.61
N GLN A 717 10.57 -21.40 -10.91
CA GLN A 717 9.52 -21.86 -11.84
C GLN A 717 9.19 -23.33 -11.66
N ASN A 718 10.19 -24.21 -11.54
CA ASN A 718 9.98 -25.64 -11.27
C ASN A 718 9.31 -25.85 -9.90
N ASN A 719 9.67 -25.02 -8.92
CA ASN A 719 9.03 -24.95 -7.60
C ASN A 719 7.61 -24.33 -7.60
N GLY A 720 7.06 -23.90 -8.74
CA GLY A 720 5.69 -23.35 -8.86
C GLY A 720 5.47 -21.95 -8.27
N LYS A 721 6.51 -21.27 -7.75
CA LYS A 721 6.42 -19.99 -7.02
C LYS A 721 6.42 -18.77 -7.95
N LEU A 722 6.98 -18.94 -9.14
CA LEU A 722 7.25 -17.86 -10.08
C LEU A 722 6.74 -18.26 -11.47
N HIS A 723 5.81 -17.51 -12.04
CA HIS A 723 5.38 -17.67 -13.44
C HIS A 723 4.95 -16.32 -14.04
N ASN A 724 4.97 -16.22 -15.37
CA ASN A 724 4.42 -15.08 -16.14
C ASN A 724 4.95 -13.72 -15.67
N ALA A 725 6.27 -13.61 -15.46
CA ALA A 725 6.89 -12.45 -14.83
C ALA A 725 8.21 -12.05 -15.51
N ILE A 726 8.52 -10.75 -15.43
CA ILE A 726 9.82 -10.19 -15.79
C ILE A 726 10.56 -9.88 -14.50
N LEU A 727 11.84 -10.26 -14.41
CA LEU A 727 12.66 -10.05 -13.22
C LEU A 727 13.86 -9.17 -13.52
N VAL A 728 14.21 -8.34 -12.54
CA VAL A 728 15.41 -7.48 -12.57
C VAL A 728 16.19 -7.74 -11.30
N GLU A 729 17.41 -8.25 -11.42
CA GLU A 729 18.33 -8.36 -10.28
C GLU A 729 18.80 -6.97 -9.87
N THR A 730 19.02 -6.73 -8.57
CA THR A 730 19.34 -5.37 -8.05
C THR A 730 20.52 -5.34 -7.09
N LEU A 731 20.75 -6.42 -6.34
CA LEU A 731 21.92 -6.64 -5.49
C LEU A 731 22.00 -8.13 -5.14
N SER A 732 23.19 -8.70 -5.01
CA SER A 732 23.41 -9.89 -4.19
C SER A 732 24.44 -9.58 -3.11
N VAL A 733 24.26 -10.18 -1.94
CA VAL A 733 25.12 -10.02 -0.76
C VAL A 733 25.37 -11.40 -0.17
N GLU A 734 26.63 -11.73 0.10
CA GLU A 734 26.98 -12.94 0.86
C GLU A 734 26.96 -12.62 2.35
N VAL A 735 26.39 -13.53 3.15
CA VAL A 735 26.25 -13.40 4.61
C VAL A 735 26.49 -14.77 5.25
N LYS A 736 27.29 -14.86 6.31
CA LYS A 736 27.59 -16.14 6.98
C LYS A 736 26.51 -16.50 8.00
N GLY A 737 26.34 -17.81 8.26
CA GLY A 737 25.47 -18.30 9.34
C GLY A 737 25.87 -17.73 10.71
N THR A 738 27.16 -17.69 11.01
CA THR A 738 27.75 -17.08 12.23
C THR A 738 27.34 -15.62 12.43
N ASP A 739 27.49 -14.75 11.41
CA ASP A 739 27.13 -13.32 11.48
C ASP A 739 25.65 -13.13 11.87
N VAL A 740 24.79 -14.00 11.34
CA VAL A 740 23.34 -13.97 11.51
C VAL A 740 22.92 -14.49 12.88
N PHE A 741 23.59 -15.53 13.38
CA PHE A 741 23.39 -16.00 14.76
C PHE A 741 23.90 -15.00 15.80
N GLN A 742 25.03 -14.34 15.53
CA GLN A 742 25.55 -13.28 16.40
C GLN A 742 24.65 -12.03 16.37
N PHE A 743 24.09 -11.66 15.20
CA PHE A 743 23.03 -10.65 15.14
C PHE A 743 21.79 -11.08 15.95
N PHE A 744 21.39 -12.35 15.92
CA PHE A 744 20.26 -12.82 16.73
C PHE A 744 20.51 -12.70 18.25
N LYS A 745 21.71 -13.09 18.72
CA LYS A 745 22.16 -12.87 20.10
C LYS A 745 22.13 -11.38 20.48
N GLN A 746 22.63 -10.51 19.60
CA GLN A 746 22.56 -9.06 19.79
C GLN A 746 21.12 -8.55 19.78
N MET A 747 20.24 -9.09 18.93
CA MET A 747 18.85 -8.66 18.80
C MET A 747 18.09 -8.88 20.11
N LEU A 748 18.27 -10.01 20.79
CA LEU A 748 17.64 -10.28 22.08
C LEU A 748 18.17 -9.33 23.17
N SER A 749 19.50 -9.23 23.34
CA SER A 749 20.10 -8.39 24.39
C SER A 749 19.95 -6.88 24.18
N SER A 750 19.71 -6.42 22.95
CA SER A 750 19.55 -5.00 22.59
C SER A 750 18.10 -4.55 22.35
N CYS A 751 17.09 -5.34 22.76
CA CYS A 751 15.68 -4.92 22.76
C CYS A 751 15.37 -3.85 23.83
N ILE A 752 15.91 -2.64 23.62
CA ILE A 752 15.78 -1.51 24.54
C ILE A 752 14.52 -0.69 24.23
N ILE A 753 13.76 -0.38 25.28
CA ILE A 753 12.49 0.34 25.27
C ILE A 753 12.66 1.71 25.94
N GLN A 754 12.24 2.79 25.28
CA GLN A 754 12.11 4.11 25.88
C GLN A 754 10.64 4.37 26.26
N TYR A 755 10.39 4.64 27.55
CA TYR A 755 9.10 5.11 28.07
C TYR A 755 9.31 6.43 28.84
N ASP A 756 8.69 7.51 28.35
CA ASP A 756 8.93 8.89 28.75
C ASP A 756 10.42 9.27 28.88
N LYS A 757 10.95 9.34 30.11
CA LYS A 757 12.36 9.65 30.42
C LYS A 757 13.20 8.42 30.79
N LYS A 758 12.56 7.28 31.07
CA LYS A 758 13.20 6.05 31.55
C LYS A 758 13.50 5.09 30.39
N VAL A 759 14.44 4.18 30.63
CA VAL A 759 14.92 3.19 29.67
C VAL A 759 14.76 1.80 30.28
N PHE A 760 14.28 0.86 29.48
CA PHE A 760 13.94 -0.49 29.92
C PHE A 760 14.53 -1.53 28.96
N ARG A 761 14.84 -2.72 29.47
CA ARG A 761 15.32 -3.88 28.71
C ARG A 761 14.18 -4.89 28.60
N GLN A 762 13.89 -5.41 27.40
CA GLN A 762 13.01 -6.57 27.26
C GLN A 762 13.81 -7.84 27.57
N VAL A 763 13.45 -8.52 28.66
CA VAL A 763 14.14 -9.73 29.17
C VAL A 763 13.37 -11.02 28.86
N CYS A 764 12.09 -10.92 28.51
CA CYS A 764 11.27 -12.04 28.07
C CYS A 764 10.44 -11.67 26.83
N GLY A 765 10.21 -12.63 25.94
CA GLY A 765 9.51 -12.45 24.68
C GLY A 765 10.29 -11.70 23.60
N ILE A 766 9.66 -11.53 22.45
CA ILE A 766 10.24 -10.95 21.22
C ILE A 766 9.43 -9.74 20.72
N PRO A 767 10.08 -8.75 20.10
CA PRO A 767 9.45 -7.47 19.78
C PRO A 767 8.30 -7.61 18.77
N GLN A 768 7.07 -7.30 19.21
CA GLN A 768 5.88 -7.33 18.37
C GLN A 768 5.94 -6.21 17.31
N GLY A 769 6.02 -6.62 16.04
CA GLY A 769 6.14 -5.73 14.89
C GLY A 769 7.48 -5.83 14.15
N SER A 770 8.46 -6.60 14.65
CA SER A 770 9.60 -7.05 13.83
C SER A 770 9.14 -8.08 12.80
N ALA A 771 9.84 -8.16 11.66
CA ALA A 771 9.47 -9.04 10.55
C ALA A 771 9.69 -10.52 10.87
N VAL A 772 10.67 -10.83 11.71
CA VAL A 772 11.12 -12.19 12.04
C VAL A 772 10.34 -12.86 13.18
N SER A 773 9.63 -12.08 14.02
CA SER A 773 9.05 -12.59 15.27
C SER A 773 8.09 -13.76 15.09
N THR A 774 7.29 -13.76 14.02
CA THR A 774 6.38 -14.88 13.69
C THR A 774 7.12 -16.16 13.30
N MET A 775 8.30 -16.06 12.66
CA MET A 775 9.12 -17.24 12.37
C MET A 775 9.73 -17.81 13.66
N LEU A 776 10.27 -16.95 14.53
CA LEU A 776 10.86 -17.37 15.83
C LEU A 776 9.84 -18.06 16.72
N CYS A 777 8.63 -17.49 16.85
CA CYS A 777 7.53 -18.12 17.60
C CYS A 777 7.13 -19.47 17.01
N ASN A 778 7.01 -19.58 15.68
CA ASN A 778 6.61 -20.82 15.01
C ASN A 778 7.69 -21.92 15.09
N LEU A 779 8.98 -21.55 15.13
CA LEU A 779 10.09 -22.48 15.38
C LEU A 779 10.11 -22.93 16.85
N CYS A 780 9.92 -22.01 17.81
CA CYS A 780 9.92 -22.32 19.23
C CYS A 780 8.79 -23.30 19.60
N TYR A 781 7.56 -23.05 19.12
CA TYR A 781 6.46 -24.00 19.32
C TYR A 781 6.51 -25.22 18.39
N GLY A 782 7.19 -25.16 17.25
CA GLY A 782 7.51 -26.35 16.44
C GLY A 782 8.44 -27.31 17.18
N HIS A 783 9.45 -26.78 17.86
CA HIS A 783 10.32 -27.54 18.75
C HIS A 783 9.54 -28.12 19.95
N MET A 784 8.70 -27.30 20.61
CA MET A 784 7.82 -27.75 21.70
C MET A 784 6.90 -28.91 21.26
N GLU A 785 6.27 -28.80 20.08
CA GLU A 785 5.42 -29.86 19.50
C GLU A 785 6.19 -31.16 19.29
N ASN A 786 7.40 -31.08 18.71
CA ASN A 786 8.24 -32.24 18.42
C ASN A 786 8.76 -32.93 19.69
N CYS A 787 9.00 -32.18 20.78
CA CYS A 787 9.41 -32.74 22.07
C CYS A 787 8.23 -33.31 22.88
N VAL A 788 7.16 -32.53 23.03
CA VAL A 788 6.10 -32.78 24.03
C VAL A 788 4.86 -33.44 23.41
N LEU A 789 4.46 -33.00 22.21
CA LEU A 789 3.16 -33.37 21.61
C LEU A 789 3.27 -34.47 20.54
N LYS A 790 4.46 -35.03 20.30
CA LYS A 790 4.70 -36.11 19.32
C LYS A 790 3.74 -37.30 19.47
N LYS A 791 3.40 -37.67 20.72
CA LYS A 791 2.44 -38.76 21.02
C LYS A 791 0.99 -38.43 20.64
N VAL A 792 0.64 -37.18 20.37
CA VAL A 792 -0.74 -36.74 20.09
C VAL A 792 -1.11 -36.93 18.62
N THR A 793 -0.16 -36.74 17.70
CA THR A 793 -0.38 -36.88 16.25
C THR A 793 -0.33 -38.35 15.77
N GLU A 794 0.26 -39.24 16.57
CA GLU A 794 0.28 -40.69 16.33
C GLU A 794 -1.11 -41.29 16.11
N LYS A 795 -1.21 -42.23 15.16
CA LYS A 795 -2.40 -43.09 14.92
C LYS A 795 -3.70 -42.29 14.65
N GLY A 796 -3.58 -41.16 13.94
CA GLY A 796 -4.70 -40.39 13.39
C GLY A 796 -4.97 -39.03 14.03
N GLY A 797 -4.00 -38.43 14.72
CA GLY A 797 -4.14 -37.08 15.29
C GLY A 797 -3.67 -36.00 14.31
N TYR A 798 -4.57 -35.09 13.93
CA TYR A 798 -4.29 -33.99 13.01
C TYR A 798 -4.22 -32.68 13.79
N LEU A 799 -2.99 -32.29 14.14
CA LEU A 799 -2.70 -31.01 14.78
C LEU A 799 -2.48 -29.93 13.71
N MET A 800 -2.96 -28.71 13.98
CA MET A 800 -2.72 -27.50 13.20
C MET A 800 -2.51 -26.31 14.13
N ARG A 801 -1.52 -25.45 13.84
CA ARG A 801 -1.24 -24.23 14.60
C ARG A 801 -1.09 -23.00 13.71
N LEU A 802 -1.84 -21.95 14.01
CA LEU A 802 -1.66 -20.61 13.42
C LEU A 802 -1.10 -19.66 14.50
N VAL A 803 0.22 -19.73 14.72
CA VAL A 803 0.94 -18.98 15.77
C VAL A 803 0.43 -19.30 17.18
N ASP A 804 -0.53 -18.54 17.70
CA ASP A 804 -1.13 -18.66 19.04
C ASP A 804 -2.42 -19.50 19.07
N ASP A 805 -3.11 -19.68 17.94
CA ASP A 805 -4.29 -20.53 17.78
C ASP A 805 -3.88 -21.99 17.46
N PHE A 806 -4.16 -22.96 18.35
CA PHE A 806 -4.02 -24.41 18.09
C PHE A 806 -5.37 -25.07 17.80
N LEU A 807 -5.37 -26.10 16.97
CA LEU A 807 -6.50 -27.03 16.76
C LEU A 807 -6.00 -28.46 16.57
N LEU A 808 -6.46 -29.37 17.41
CA LEU A 808 -6.33 -30.82 17.24
C LEU A 808 -7.67 -31.40 16.76
N ILE A 809 -7.61 -32.28 15.75
CA ILE A 809 -8.71 -33.12 15.29
C ILE A 809 -8.25 -34.58 15.37
N THR A 810 -8.94 -35.45 16.12
CA THR A 810 -8.52 -36.85 16.34
C THR A 810 -9.73 -37.79 16.52
N PRO A 811 -9.68 -39.05 16.08
CA PRO A 811 -10.75 -40.03 16.34
C PRO A 811 -10.62 -40.70 17.72
N ARG A 812 -9.61 -40.32 18.53
CA ARG A 812 -9.29 -40.93 19.83
C ARG A 812 -9.51 -39.92 20.97
N LEU A 813 -10.57 -40.11 21.76
CA LEU A 813 -10.89 -39.26 22.92
C LEU A 813 -9.70 -39.15 23.90
N SER A 814 -9.00 -40.25 24.18
CA SER A 814 -7.81 -40.21 25.04
C SER A 814 -6.75 -39.24 24.53
N LYS A 815 -6.44 -39.22 23.22
CA LYS A 815 -5.48 -38.28 22.64
C LYS A 815 -5.93 -36.82 22.70
N ALA A 816 -7.25 -36.57 22.67
CA ALA A 816 -7.81 -35.24 22.87
C ALA A 816 -7.66 -34.77 24.32
N VAL A 817 -7.94 -35.65 25.30
CA VAL A 817 -7.76 -35.39 26.73
C VAL A 817 -6.28 -35.25 27.11
N ASP A 818 -5.40 -36.13 26.61
CA ASP A 818 -3.94 -36.07 26.80
C ASP A 818 -3.38 -34.70 26.38
N PHE A 819 -3.74 -34.26 25.16
CA PHE A 819 -3.35 -32.96 24.60
C PHE A 819 -3.85 -31.78 25.43
N LEU A 820 -5.12 -31.81 25.84
CA LEU A 820 -5.71 -30.75 26.67
C LEU A 820 -5.02 -30.67 28.03
N LYS A 821 -4.88 -31.80 28.74
CA LYS A 821 -4.20 -31.86 30.04
C LYS A 821 -2.75 -31.36 29.96
N THR A 822 -2.02 -31.76 28.92
CA THR A 822 -0.62 -31.36 28.70
C THR A 822 -0.48 -29.85 28.50
N LEU A 823 -1.40 -29.21 27.75
CA LEU A 823 -1.35 -27.76 27.54
C LEU A 823 -2.01 -26.95 28.65
N MET A 824 -2.89 -27.55 29.46
CA MET A 824 -3.41 -26.94 30.70
C MET A 824 -2.37 -26.85 31.82
N ALA A 825 -1.54 -27.89 31.98
CA ALA A 825 -0.37 -27.82 32.87
C ALA A 825 0.66 -26.76 32.42
N GLY A 826 0.60 -26.36 31.15
CA GLY A 826 1.54 -25.45 30.51
C GLY A 826 2.87 -26.13 30.17
N VAL A 827 3.71 -25.40 29.44
CA VAL A 827 5.10 -25.82 29.17
C VAL A 827 6.04 -24.64 29.48
N PRO A 828 6.49 -24.50 30.75
CA PRO A 828 7.22 -23.32 31.22
C PRO A 828 8.47 -22.99 30.41
N ASP A 829 9.26 -23.99 30.00
CA ASP A 829 10.47 -23.86 29.18
C ASP A 829 10.26 -23.04 27.90
N TYR A 830 9.05 -23.08 27.33
CA TYR A 830 8.68 -22.39 26.09
C TYR A 830 7.76 -21.19 26.33
N GLY A 831 7.52 -20.82 27.60
CA GLY A 831 6.54 -19.78 27.96
C GLY A 831 5.13 -20.12 27.48
N CYS A 832 4.80 -21.41 27.37
CA CYS A 832 3.52 -21.89 26.87
C CYS A 832 2.51 -21.93 28.02
N VAL A 833 1.62 -20.95 28.07
CA VAL A 833 0.50 -20.87 29.00
C VAL A 833 -0.76 -20.61 28.19
N ILE A 834 -1.77 -21.47 28.30
CA ILE A 834 -3.03 -21.29 27.54
C ILE A 834 -3.91 -20.18 28.13
N ASN A 835 -4.99 -19.86 27.44
CA ASN A 835 -6.09 -19.03 27.93
C ASN A 835 -7.33 -19.92 28.18
N PRO A 836 -7.68 -20.25 29.44
CA PRO A 836 -8.79 -21.14 29.75
C PRO A 836 -10.13 -20.72 29.11
N GLN A 837 -10.48 -19.44 29.22
CA GLN A 837 -11.70 -18.83 28.66
C GLN A 837 -11.80 -18.88 27.12
N LYS A 838 -10.78 -19.39 26.43
CA LYS A 838 -10.77 -19.62 24.97
C LYS A 838 -10.61 -21.09 24.58
N VAL A 839 -10.44 -21.98 25.54
CA VAL A 839 -10.44 -23.42 25.30
C VAL A 839 -11.82 -23.83 24.80
N ALA A 840 -11.85 -24.65 23.76
CA ALA A 840 -13.07 -25.24 23.25
C ALA A 840 -12.89 -26.73 22.91
N VAL A 841 -13.90 -27.52 23.25
CA VAL A 841 -14.00 -28.96 22.99
C VAL A 841 -15.38 -29.31 22.43
N ASN A 842 -15.53 -30.48 21.80
CA ASN A 842 -16.83 -31.02 21.37
C ASN A 842 -17.21 -32.33 22.09
N PHE A 843 -16.75 -32.52 23.33
CA PHE A 843 -16.97 -33.72 24.11
C PHE A 843 -17.01 -33.39 25.61
N PRO A 844 -17.74 -34.17 26.42
CA PRO A 844 -17.80 -33.96 27.85
C PRO A 844 -16.43 -34.12 28.47
N LEU A 845 -16.02 -33.10 29.23
CA LEU A 845 -14.93 -33.21 30.18
C LEU A 845 -15.38 -34.12 31.34
N ARG A 846 -14.42 -34.70 32.05
CA ARG A 846 -14.68 -35.45 33.29
C ARG A 846 -14.18 -34.64 34.49
N ASP A 847 -14.73 -34.98 35.64
CA ASP A 847 -14.70 -34.39 36.98
C ASP A 847 -13.38 -33.66 37.33
N GLU A 848 -12.23 -34.24 36.97
CA GLU A 848 -10.87 -33.67 37.15
C GLU A 848 -10.64 -32.30 36.50
N LEU A 849 -11.52 -31.85 35.58
CA LEU A 849 -11.32 -30.66 34.75
C LEU A 849 -12.47 -29.64 34.81
N GLU A 850 -13.53 -29.90 35.58
CA GLU A 850 -14.77 -29.10 35.59
C GLU A 850 -14.62 -27.73 36.28
N SER A 851 -13.58 -27.54 37.09
CA SER A 851 -13.33 -26.32 37.88
C SER A 851 -12.83 -25.11 37.06
N VAL A 852 -12.84 -25.20 35.73
CA VAL A 852 -12.20 -24.25 34.81
C VAL A 852 -13.19 -23.76 33.75
N GLU A 853 -13.34 -22.44 33.61
CA GLU A 853 -14.19 -21.83 32.57
C GLU A 853 -13.73 -22.19 31.15
N MET A 854 -14.41 -23.16 30.52
CA MET A 854 -14.17 -23.59 29.13
C MET A 854 -15.47 -23.57 28.30
N THR A 855 -15.32 -23.58 26.98
CA THR A 855 -16.47 -23.71 26.06
C THR A 855 -16.64 -25.16 25.60
N GLU A 856 -17.49 -25.93 26.27
CA GLU A 856 -17.97 -27.20 25.72
C GLU A 856 -19.02 -26.95 24.63
N PHE A 857 -18.84 -27.59 23.47
CA PHE A 857 -19.83 -27.68 22.41
C PHE A 857 -20.42 -29.10 22.32
N PRO A 858 -21.67 -29.27 21.85
CA PRO A 858 -22.20 -30.58 21.53
C PRO A 858 -21.32 -31.33 20.51
N ALA A 859 -21.29 -32.66 20.61
CA ALA A 859 -20.49 -33.53 19.71
C ALA A 859 -20.71 -33.26 18.21
N HIS A 860 -21.90 -32.77 17.83
CA HIS A 860 -22.23 -32.29 16.51
C HIS A 860 -22.43 -30.77 16.53
N CYS A 861 -21.39 -30.01 16.15
CA CYS A 861 -21.40 -28.56 16.18
C CYS A 861 -20.68 -27.91 14.98
N MET A 862 -20.83 -26.60 14.86
CA MET A 862 -20.10 -25.76 13.91
C MET A 862 -18.88 -25.15 14.63
N PHE A 863 -17.78 -25.90 14.70
CA PHE A 863 -16.65 -25.62 15.57
C PHE A 863 -15.79 -24.42 15.08
N PRO A 864 -15.54 -23.37 15.90
CA PRO A 864 -14.99 -22.09 15.43
C PRO A 864 -13.46 -21.95 15.59
N TRP A 865 -12.73 -21.93 14.47
CA TRP A 865 -11.27 -21.76 14.45
C TRP A 865 -10.78 -20.89 13.27
N CYS A 866 -9.82 -19.99 13.51
CA CYS A 866 -9.21 -19.08 12.50
C CYS A 866 -10.17 -18.36 11.53
N GLY A 867 -11.39 -18.02 11.99
CA GLY A 867 -12.44 -17.38 11.19
C GLY A 867 -13.13 -18.31 10.18
N LEU A 868 -13.07 -19.62 10.43
CA LEU A 868 -13.84 -20.68 9.78
C LEU A 868 -14.75 -21.33 10.83
N LEU A 869 -15.80 -22.00 10.35
CA LEU A 869 -16.61 -22.93 11.11
C LEU A 869 -16.49 -24.31 10.44
N ILE A 870 -16.10 -25.33 11.20
CA ILE A 870 -15.94 -26.70 10.72
C ILE A 870 -17.06 -27.55 11.32
N ASP A 871 -17.82 -28.24 10.47
CA ASP A 871 -18.83 -29.22 10.91
C ASP A 871 -18.12 -30.45 11.51
N THR A 872 -18.29 -30.72 12.80
CA THR A 872 -17.54 -31.78 13.49
C THR A 872 -17.87 -33.20 13.03
N ARG A 873 -18.99 -33.40 12.32
CA ARG A 873 -19.43 -34.71 11.81
C ARG A 873 -19.05 -34.94 10.35
N SER A 874 -19.13 -33.91 9.52
CA SER A 874 -18.96 -34.01 8.06
C SER A 874 -17.74 -33.26 7.52
N LEU A 875 -17.00 -32.55 8.37
CA LEU A 875 -15.82 -31.74 8.04
C LEU A 875 -16.05 -30.63 7.00
N HIS A 876 -17.30 -30.41 6.59
CA HIS A 876 -17.76 -29.29 5.78
C HIS A 876 -17.31 -27.95 6.39
N VAL A 877 -16.78 -27.06 5.55
CA VAL A 877 -16.19 -25.79 6.00
C VAL A 877 -17.03 -24.61 5.56
N TYR A 878 -17.43 -23.78 6.53
CA TYR A 878 -18.05 -22.49 6.30
C TYR A 878 -17.11 -21.36 6.72
N ASN A 879 -17.28 -20.18 6.13
CA ASN A 879 -16.60 -18.99 6.64
C ASN A 879 -17.34 -18.44 7.87
N ASP A 880 -16.63 -18.08 8.94
CA ASP A 880 -17.24 -17.38 10.07
C ASP A 880 -17.50 -15.89 9.76
N TYR A 881 -18.70 -15.43 10.09
CA TYR A 881 -19.16 -14.05 9.94
C TYR A 881 -19.35 -13.34 11.30
N SER A 882 -19.20 -14.03 12.43
CA SER A 882 -19.31 -13.48 13.80
C SER A 882 -18.44 -12.23 13.99
N GLY A 883 -17.24 -12.20 13.38
CA GLY A 883 -16.31 -11.08 13.40
C GLY A 883 -16.77 -9.80 12.69
N TYR A 884 -18.01 -9.74 12.17
CA TYR A 884 -18.70 -8.53 11.71
C TYR A 884 -19.87 -8.11 12.61
N ALA A 885 -20.27 -8.91 13.61
CA ALA A 885 -21.39 -8.62 14.51
C ALA A 885 -21.16 -7.31 15.28
N GLY A 886 -22.19 -6.45 15.32
CA GLY A 886 -22.14 -5.11 15.90
C GLY A 886 -21.26 -4.10 15.13
N GLN A 887 -20.43 -4.56 14.18
CA GLN A 887 -19.52 -3.70 13.42
C GLN A 887 -20.22 -3.08 12.22
N SER A 888 -19.82 -1.85 11.86
CA SER A 888 -20.19 -1.28 10.57
C SER A 888 -19.23 -1.77 9.50
N LEU A 889 -19.76 -2.42 8.45
CA LEU A 889 -19.00 -2.85 7.28
C LEU A 889 -18.26 -1.68 6.60
N ARG A 890 -18.68 -0.44 6.84
CA ARG A 890 -17.98 0.78 6.41
C ARG A 890 -16.51 0.85 6.86
N TYR A 891 -16.16 0.22 7.98
CA TYR A 891 -14.79 0.16 8.49
C TYR A 891 -14.06 -1.15 8.16
N SER A 892 -14.74 -2.13 7.53
CA SER A 892 -14.08 -3.30 6.91
C SER A 892 -13.40 -2.96 5.57
N LEU A 893 -13.62 -1.74 5.07
CA LEU A 893 -13.16 -1.24 3.77
C LEU A 893 -12.36 0.05 3.96
N THR A 894 -11.35 0.24 3.11
CA THR A 894 -10.75 1.57 2.86
C THR A 894 -11.24 2.06 1.50
N LEU A 895 -12.03 3.13 1.49
CA LEU A 895 -12.57 3.76 0.29
C LEU A 895 -11.71 4.98 -0.04
N GLY A 896 -10.72 4.77 -0.91
CA GLY A 896 -9.74 5.79 -1.28
C GLY A 896 -10.38 6.96 -2.03
N SER A 897 -10.02 8.19 -1.66
CA SER A 897 -10.32 9.37 -2.46
C SER A 897 -9.40 9.39 -3.68
N ALA A 898 -9.93 8.92 -4.81
CA ALA A 898 -9.28 8.87 -6.11
C ALA A 898 -9.96 9.84 -7.08
N HIS A 899 -9.29 10.18 -8.20
CA HIS A 899 -9.90 10.99 -9.28
C HIS A 899 -11.13 10.29 -9.91
N SER A 900 -11.25 8.97 -9.77
CA SER A 900 -12.41 8.18 -10.21
C SER A 900 -12.92 7.26 -9.07
N PRO A 901 -13.66 7.80 -8.08
CA PRO A 901 -14.09 7.06 -6.89
C PRO A 901 -14.89 5.79 -7.21
N ALA A 902 -15.78 5.84 -8.20
CA ALA A 902 -16.56 4.69 -8.66
C ALA A 902 -15.66 3.59 -9.28
N THR A 903 -14.62 3.95 -10.02
CA THR A 903 -13.66 2.98 -10.60
C THR A 903 -12.79 2.35 -9.50
N PHE A 904 -12.29 3.14 -8.55
CA PHE A 904 -11.57 2.62 -7.38
C PHE A 904 -12.45 1.64 -6.57
N MET A 905 -13.70 2.04 -6.29
CA MET A 905 -14.70 1.20 -5.64
C MET A 905 -14.92 -0.12 -6.39
N ARG A 906 -15.04 -0.09 -7.72
CA ARG A 906 -15.18 -1.30 -8.56
C ARG A 906 -14.01 -2.25 -8.32
N LYS A 907 -12.78 -1.79 -8.55
CA LYS A 907 -11.57 -2.60 -8.34
C LYS A 907 -11.50 -3.16 -6.93
N LYS A 908 -11.74 -2.32 -5.91
CA LYS A 908 -11.66 -2.71 -4.50
C LYS A 908 -12.69 -3.79 -4.14
N LEU A 909 -13.92 -3.69 -4.64
CA LEU A 909 -14.95 -4.71 -4.44
C LEU A 909 -14.62 -6.02 -5.18
N LEU A 910 -14.24 -5.97 -6.46
CA LEU A 910 -13.91 -7.17 -7.24
C LEU A 910 -12.66 -7.89 -6.69
N MET A 911 -11.66 -7.14 -6.22
CA MET A 911 -10.48 -7.68 -5.54
C MET A 911 -10.84 -8.36 -4.21
N ILE A 912 -11.70 -7.75 -3.39
CA ILE A 912 -12.16 -8.37 -2.12
C ILE A 912 -12.96 -9.64 -2.37
N LEU A 913 -13.76 -9.68 -3.44
CA LEU A 913 -14.49 -10.88 -3.84
C LEU A 913 -13.52 -12.02 -4.17
N ARG A 914 -12.51 -11.77 -5.01
CA ARG A 914 -11.44 -12.75 -5.33
C ARG A 914 -10.72 -13.27 -4.08
N LEU A 915 -10.41 -12.38 -3.13
CA LEU A 915 -9.77 -12.73 -1.85
C LEU A 915 -10.71 -13.39 -0.83
N LYS A 916 -11.98 -13.63 -1.17
CA LYS A 916 -12.95 -14.36 -0.33
C LYS A 916 -13.57 -15.57 -1.01
N CYS A 917 -13.49 -15.69 -2.33
CA CYS A 917 -13.67 -16.93 -3.07
C CYS A 917 -12.46 -17.87 -2.87
N ASP A 918 -12.29 -18.32 -1.63
CA ASP A 918 -11.22 -19.19 -1.15
C ASP A 918 -11.48 -20.65 -1.54
N SER A 919 -10.45 -21.44 -1.83
CA SER A 919 -10.61 -22.84 -2.28
C SER A 919 -11.27 -23.69 -1.21
N ILE A 920 -10.95 -23.45 0.07
CA ILE A 920 -11.52 -24.20 1.21
C ILE A 920 -13.06 -24.12 1.31
N LEU A 921 -13.67 -23.09 0.71
CA LEU A 921 -15.13 -22.86 0.71
C LEU A 921 -15.81 -23.29 -0.60
N LEU A 922 -15.02 -23.56 -1.64
CA LEU A 922 -15.46 -23.75 -3.02
C LEU A 922 -14.99 -25.08 -3.64
N ASP A 923 -14.23 -25.89 -2.92
CA ASP A 923 -13.77 -27.23 -3.32
C ASP A 923 -14.86 -28.28 -3.06
N ILE A 924 -15.29 -28.97 -4.12
CA ILE A 924 -16.31 -30.03 -4.10
C ILE A 924 -15.83 -31.33 -3.45
N HIS A 925 -14.51 -31.52 -3.29
CA HIS A 925 -13.93 -32.68 -2.62
C HIS A 925 -13.89 -32.53 -1.09
N LEU A 926 -14.12 -31.31 -0.58
CA LEU A 926 -14.26 -31.01 0.85
C LEU A 926 -15.70 -30.58 1.21
N ASN A 927 -16.47 -30.06 0.26
CA ASN A 927 -17.81 -29.52 0.50
C ASN A 927 -18.85 -30.11 -0.45
N SER A 928 -19.93 -30.67 0.10
CA SER A 928 -21.15 -30.98 -0.66
C SER A 928 -21.70 -29.75 -1.42
N ILE A 929 -22.45 -30.01 -2.49
CA ILE A 929 -23.01 -29.00 -3.41
C ILE A 929 -23.89 -28.00 -2.65
N GLU A 930 -24.67 -28.51 -1.68
CA GLU A 930 -25.55 -27.77 -0.78
C GLU A 930 -24.76 -26.77 0.08
N VAL A 931 -23.66 -27.23 0.69
CA VAL A 931 -22.75 -26.40 1.49
C VAL A 931 -22.06 -25.35 0.64
N LEU A 932 -21.57 -25.74 -0.54
CA LEU A 932 -20.90 -24.85 -1.48
C LEU A 932 -21.84 -23.73 -1.97
N TYR A 933 -23.10 -24.04 -2.32
CA TYR A 933 -24.09 -23.00 -2.65
C TYR A 933 -24.40 -22.09 -1.45
N LYS A 934 -24.49 -22.63 -0.23
CA LYS A 934 -24.72 -21.85 1.01
C LYS A 934 -23.54 -20.93 1.33
N ASN A 935 -22.31 -21.37 1.10
CA ASN A 935 -21.09 -20.56 1.17
C ASN A 935 -21.10 -19.43 0.13
N ILE A 936 -21.39 -19.74 -1.14
CA ILE A 936 -21.52 -18.74 -2.22
C ILE A 936 -22.61 -17.72 -1.88
N TYR A 937 -23.75 -18.15 -1.35
CA TYR A 937 -24.84 -17.25 -0.98
C TYR A 937 -24.42 -16.24 0.09
N LYS A 938 -23.87 -16.71 1.22
CA LYS A 938 -23.37 -15.84 2.30
C LYS A 938 -22.28 -14.88 1.82
N LEU A 939 -21.36 -15.37 0.99
CA LEU A 939 -20.27 -14.60 0.40
C LEU A 939 -20.79 -13.48 -0.52
N LEU A 940 -21.77 -13.78 -1.38
CA LEU A 940 -22.42 -12.81 -2.26
C LEU A 940 -23.34 -11.83 -1.50
N LEU A 941 -24.00 -12.27 -0.43
CA LEU A 941 -24.81 -11.42 0.44
C LEU A 941 -23.95 -10.39 1.18
N LEU A 942 -22.81 -10.81 1.76
CA LEU A 942 -21.86 -9.88 2.37
C LEU A 942 -21.25 -8.92 1.32
N GLN A 943 -21.09 -9.38 0.08
CA GLN A 943 -20.63 -8.53 -1.02
C GLN A 943 -21.69 -7.53 -1.49
N ALA A 944 -22.97 -7.88 -1.49
CA ALA A 944 -24.08 -6.96 -1.75
C ALA A 944 -24.20 -5.89 -0.65
N MET A 945 -24.01 -6.28 0.62
CA MET A 945 -23.88 -5.36 1.75
C MET A 945 -22.69 -4.39 1.58
N ARG A 946 -21.50 -4.90 1.19
CA ARG A 946 -20.34 -4.05 0.87
C ARG A 946 -20.60 -3.11 -0.31
N PHE A 947 -21.31 -3.56 -1.34
CA PHE A 947 -21.75 -2.72 -2.46
C PHE A 947 -22.63 -1.56 -1.95
N HIS A 948 -23.58 -1.81 -1.04
CA HIS A 948 -24.41 -0.76 -0.44
C HIS A 948 -23.58 0.32 0.26
N VAL A 949 -22.76 -0.11 1.22
CA VAL A 949 -21.83 0.71 2.01
C VAL A 949 -20.93 1.59 1.13
N CYS A 950 -20.41 1.00 0.06
CA CYS A 950 -19.60 1.66 -0.96
C CYS A 950 -20.39 2.73 -1.72
N VAL A 951 -21.57 2.39 -2.26
CA VAL A 951 -22.43 3.32 -3.00
C VAL A 951 -22.84 4.52 -2.12
N LYS A 952 -23.21 4.29 -0.86
CA LYS A 952 -23.54 5.35 0.12
C LYS A 952 -22.33 6.22 0.51
N SER A 953 -21.12 5.78 0.19
CA SER A 953 -19.86 6.50 0.47
C SER A 953 -19.29 7.22 -0.76
N LEU A 954 -19.96 7.17 -1.93
CA LEU A 954 -19.52 7.91 -3.11
C LEU A 954 -19.62 9.44 -2.87
N PRO A 955 -18.61 10.22 -3.29
CA PRO A 955 -18.55 11.64 -3.01
C PRO A 955 -19.37 12.48 -4.00
N LEU A 956 -19.45 13.79 -3.73
CA LEU A 956 -20.06 14.80 -4.61
C LEU A 956 -21.56 14.57 -4.95
N GLY A 957 -22.24 13.66 -4.24
CA GLY A 957 -23.62 13.28 -4.54
C GLY A 957 -23.78 12.23 -5.65
N GLN A 958 -22.68 11.64 -6.12
CA GLN A 958 -22.70 10.52 -7.06
C GLN A 958 -23.43 9.31 -6.46
N GLY A 959 -24.11 8.53 -7.29
CA GLY A 959 -24.84 7.35 -6.84
C GLY A 959 -25.38 6.54 -8.02
N VAL A 960 -26.20 5.52 -7.72
CA VAL A 960 -26.74 4.61 -8.74
C VAL A 960 -27.50 5.35 -9.85
N TRP A 961 -28.32 6.33 -9.47
CA TRP A 961 -29.09 7.17 -10.39
C TRP A 961 -28.24 7.93 -11.41
N THR A 962 -26.97 8.25 -11.13
CA THR A 962 -26.12 9.01 -12.08
C THR A 962 -25.51 8.14 -13.17
N ASN A 963 -25.42 6.81 -13.01
CA ASN A 963 -24.99 5.87 -14.06
C ASN A 963 -25.40 4.41 -13.71
N PRO A 964 -26.65 4.00 -13.93
CA PRO A 964 -27.11 2.66 -13.51
C PRO A 964 -26.38 1.50 -14.21
N SER A 965 -26.01 1.66 -15.48
CA SER A 965 -25.36 0.61 -16.27
C SER A 965 -23.95 0.27 -15.78
N PHE A 966 -23.21 1.24 -15.24
CA PHE A 966 -21.94 0.99 -14.55
C PHE A 966 -22.10 0.04 -13.37
N PHE A 967 -23.11 0.26 -12.52
CA PHE A 967 -23.35 -0.59 -11.35
C PHE A 967 -23.87 -1.99 -11.75
N LEU A 968 -24.76 -2.10 -12.76
CA LEU A 968 -25.16 -3.39 -13.31
C LEU A 968 -23.96 -4.17 -13.86
N LYS A 969 -23.11 -3.55 -14.69
CA LYS A 969 -21.90 -4.19 -15.24
C LYS A 969 -20.93 -4.62 -14.14
N MET A 970 -20.87 -3.91 -13.01
CA MET A 970 -20.11 -4.34 -11.84
C MET A 970 -20.73 -5.57 -11.14
N ILE A 971 -22.05 -5.63 -10.97
CA ILE A 971 -22.74 -6.79 -10.36
C ILE A 971 -22.53 -8.05 -11.22
N TRP A 972 -22.72 -7.97 -12.54
CA TRP A 972 -22.50 -9.12 -13.43
C TRP A 972 -21.02 -9.53 -13.52
N ASN A 973 -20.08 -8.60 -13.31
CA ASN A 973 -18.66 -8.94 -13.14
C ASN A 973 -18.38 -9.70 -11.85
N MET A 974 -19.17 -9.54 -10.77
CA MET A 974 -19.04 -10.34 -9.55
C MET A 974 -19.42 -11.81 -9.80
N VAL A 975 -20.51 -12.05 -10.53
CA VAL A 975 -20.93 -13.41 -10.95
C VAL A 975 -19.81 -14.08 -11.75
N LYS A 976 -19.28 -13.40 -12.77
CA LYS A 976 -18.18 -13.90 -13.62
C LYS A 976 -16.89 -14.17 -12.86
N ILE A 977 -16.59 -13.42 -11.79
CA ILE A 977 -15.45 -13.70 -10.91
C ILE A 977 -15.71 -14.92 -10.04
N THR A 978 -16.88 -14.99 -9.39
CA THR A 978 -17.24 -16.09 -8.49
C THR A 978 -17.23 -17.42 -9.24
N ASN A 979 -17.82 -17.47 -10.43
CA ASN A 979 -17.78 -18.66 -11.28
C ASN A 979 -16.36 -19.05 -11.70
N LYS A 980 -15.50 -18.08 -12.05
CA LYS A 980 -14.10 -18.35 -12.40
C LYS A 980 -13.28 -18.87 -11.23
N SER A 981 -13.54 -18.40 -10.00
CA SER A 981 -12.95 -18.98 -8.79
C SER A 981 -13.39 -20.44 -8.59
N ILE A 982 -14.69 -20.73 -8.69
CA ILE A 982 -15.22 -22.11 -8.57
C ILE A 982 -14.56 -23.05 -9.60
N THR A 983 -14.47 -22.65 -10.87
CA THR A 983 -13.80 -23.47 -11.90
C THR A 983 -12.30 -23.62 -11.69
N HIS A 984 -11.66 -22.70 -10.95
CA HIS A 984 -10.23 -22.77 -10.65
C HIS A 984 -9.93 -23.64 -9.41
N SER A 985 -10.75 -23.55 -8.36
CA SER A 985 -10.64 -24.38 -7.15
C SER A 985 -10.92 -25.88 -7.40
N ASN A 986 -11.57 -26.20 -8.52
CA ASN A 986 -11.96 -27.55 -8.92
C ASN A 986 -11.37 -27.93 -10.31
N SER A 987 -10.21 -27.39 -10.66
CA SER A 987 -9.54 -27.68 -11.93
C SER A 987 -9.23 -29.17 -12.07
N GLY A 988 -9.69 -29.79 -13.14
CA GLY A 988 -9.58 -31.24 -13.39
C GLY A 988 -10.93 -31.97 -13.33
N VAL A 989 -11.95 -31.39 -12.71
CA VAL A 989 -13.33 -31.94 -12.71
C VAL A 989 -14.20 -31.21 -13.73
N CYS A 990 -15.16 -31.91 -14.35
CA CYS A 990 -16.16 -31.32 -15.24
C CYS A 990 -17.24 -30.53 -14.47
N VAL A 991 -16.82 -29.43 -13.84
CA VAL A 991 -17.63 -28.59 -12.94
C VAL A 991 -18.94 -28.12 -13.58
N GLY A 992 -18.96 -27.85 -14.89
CA GLY A 992 -20.14 -27.32 -15.60
C GLY A 992 -21.40 -28.20 -15.52
N ASN A 993 -21.23 -29.51 -15.34
CA ASN A 993 -22.35 -30.45 -15.18
C ASN A 993 -22.92 -30.46 -13.75
N VAL A 994 -22.15 -30.00 -12.76
CA VAL A 994 -22.45 -30.05 -11.33
C VAL A 994 -22.88 -28.68 -10.79
N LEU A 995 -22.16 -27.62 -11.18
CA LEU A 995 -22.32 -26.24 -10.73
C LEU A 995 -22.44 -25.33 -11.96
N GLN A 996 -23.69 -24.99 -12.31
CA GLN A 996 -24.01 -24.17 -13.48
C GLN A 996 -23.80 -22.67 -13.20
N TYR A 997 -23.38 -21.91 -14.22
CA TYR A 997 -23.20 -20.45 -14.13
C TYR A 997 -24.50 -19.75 -13.69
N GLU A 998 -25.63 -20.27 -14.18
CA GLU A 998 -26.99 -19.86 -13.88
C GLU A 998 -27.28 -19.93 -12.36
N ALA A 999 -26.78 -20.96 -11.66
CA ALA A 999 -26.97 -21.09 -10.22
C ALA A 999 -26.23 -19.99 -9.45
N VAL A 1000 -24.99 -19.68 -9.85
CA VAL A 1000 -24.19 -18.57 -9.28
C VAL A 1000 -24.84 -17.21 -9.60
N GLU A 1001 -25.41 -17.05 -10.80
CA GLU A 1001 -26.14 -15.84 -11.18
C GLU A 1001 -27.45 -15.67 -10.39
N LEU A 1002 -28.19 -16.76 -10.14
CA LEU A 1002 -29.40 -16.72 -9.34
C LEU A 1002 -29.12 -16.43 -7.86
N LEU A 1003 -28.09 -17.05 -7.27
CA LEU A 1003 -27.64 -16.73 -5.91
C LEU A 1003 -27.22 -15.24 -5.79
N CYS A 1004 -26.55 -14.70 -6.80
CA CYS A 1004 -26.23 -13.27 -6.87
C CYS A 1004 -27.49 -12.40 -6.95
N CYS A 1005 -28.45 -12.77 -7.81
CA CYS A 1005 -29.73 -12.06 -7.91
C CYS A 1005 -30.49 -12.06 -6.58
N LEU A 1006 -30.54 -13.20 -5.87
CA LEU A 1006 -31.20 -13.32 -4.57
C LEU A 1006 -30.49 -12.50 -3.48
N ALA A 1007 -29.14 -12.55 -3.42
CA ALA A 1007 -28.34 -11.79 -2.47
C ALA A 1007 -28.47 -10.26 -2.66
N PHE A 1008 -28.47 -9.79 -3.91
CA PHE A 1008 -28.69 -8.38 -4.21
C PHE A 1008 -30.14 -7.95 -4.03
N ASP A 1009 -31.13 -8.79 -4.34
CA ASP A 1009 -32.55 -8.46 -4.14
C ASP A 1009 -32.85 -8.15 -2.66
N VAL A 1010 -32.32 -8.95 -1.73
CA VAL A 1010 -32.42 -8.72 -0.28
C VAL A 1010 -31.87 -7.33 0.11
N VAL A 1011 -30.62 -7.02 -0.24
CA VAL A 1011 -29.97 -5.76 0.20
C VAL A 1011 -30.53 -4.53 -0.54
N LEU A 1012 -30.84 -4.64 -1.83
CA LEU A 1012 -31.32 -3.49 -2.61
C LEU A 1012 -32.79 -3.15 -2.31
N THR A 1013 -33.62 -4.14 -1.98
CA THR A 1013 -35.05 -3.92 -1.65
C THR A 1013 -35.22 -3.21 -0.30
N LEU A 1014 -34.42 -3.54 0.72
CA LEU A 1014 -34.36 -2.79 2.00
C LEU A 1014 -34.03 -1.30 1.81
N HIS A 1015 -33.47 -0.93 0.66
CA HIS A 1015 -33.07 0.43 0.33
C HIS A 1015 -33.67 0.92 -1.00
N ARG A 1016 -34.89 0.46 -1.33
CA ARG A 1016 -35.61 0.66 -2.61
C ARG A 1016 -35.51 2.08 -3.18
N SER A 1017 -35.60 3.12 -2.33
CA SER A 1017 -35.47 4.53 -2.74
C SER A 1017 -34.15 4.86 -3.46
N SER A 1018 -33.05 4.22 -3.06
CA SER A 1018 -31.71 4.43 -3.62
C SER A 1018 -31.41 3.56 -4.86
N TYR A 1019 -32.25 2.56 -5.13
CA TYR A 1019 -31.98 1.51 -6.12
C TYR A 1019 -33.12 1.25 -7.12
N ARG A 1020 -34.08 2.18 -7.25
CA ARG A 1020 -35.21 2.10 -8.20
C ARG A 1020 -34.78 1.75 -9.63
N ALA A 1021 -33.60 2.20 -10.08
CA ALA A 1021 -33.05 1.91 -11.40
C ALA A 1021 -32.42 0.50 -11.57
N LEU A 1022 -31.99 -0.16 -10.49
CA LEU A 1022 -31.37 -1.50 -10.56
C LEU A 1022 -32.39 -2.62 -10.31
N LEU A 1023 -33.32 -2.43 -9.39
CA LEU A 1023 -34.27 -3.48 -8.96
C LEU A 1023 -35.03 -4.13 -10.13
N PRO A 1024 -35.60 -3.40 -11.11
CA PRO A 1024 -36.28 -4.02 -12.26
C PRO A 1024 -35.36 -4.91 -13.10
N HIS A 1025 -34.08 -4.55 -13.24
CA HIS A 1025 -33.09 -5.34 -13.98
C HIS A 1025 -32.73 -6.62 -13.23
N ILE A 1026 -32.51 -6.54 -11.91
CA ILE A 1026 -32.29 -7.72 -11.06
C ILE A 1026 -33.53 -8.63 -11.07
N HIS A 1027 -34.74 -8.07 -10.93
CA HIS A 1027 -35.99 -8.85 -10.94
C HIS A 1027 -36.31 -9.48 -12.31
N LYS A 1028 -35.94 -8.83 -13.44
CA LYS A 1028 -36.04 -9.43 -14.78
C LYS A 1028 -35.04 -10.57 -14.94
N ARG A 1029 -33.76 -10.38 -14.56
CA ARG A 1029 -32.74 -11.44 -14.67
C ARG A 1029 -33.04 -12.62 -13.73
N LYS A 1030 -33.47 -12.35 -12.49
CA LYS A 1030 -33.91 -13.36 -11.52
C LYS A 1030 -34.97 -14.29 -12.11
N ARG A 1031 -36.06 -13.74 -12.66
CA ARG A 1031 -37.13 -14.53 -13.31
C ARG A 1031 -36.63 -15.32 -14.54
N CYS A 1032 -35.80 -14.71 -15.38
CA CYS A 1032 -35.19 -15.38 -16.53
C CYS A 1032 -34.38 -16.61 -16.09
N VAL A 1033 -33.44 -16.46 -15.15
CA VAL A 1033 -32.58 -17.56 -14.68
C VAL A 1033 -33.37 -18.63 -13.92
N MET A 1034 -34.43 -18.26 -13.19
CA MET A 1034 -35.39 -19.21 -12.59
C MET A 1034 -36.18 -20.04 -13.61
N SER A 1035 -36.31 -19.60 -14.87
CA SER A 1035 -36.95 -20.40 -15.93
C SER A 1035 -35.98 -21.39 -16.60
N THR A 1036 -34.68 -21.10 -16.55
CA THR A 1036 -33.58 -21.93 -17.05
C THR A 1036 -33.23 -23.05 -16.08
N LEU A 1037 -33.13 -22.74 -14.77
CA LEU A 1037 -32.90 -23.73 -13.72
C LEU A 1037 -34.22 -24.44 -13.39
N ARG A 1038 -34.29 -25.76 -13.60
CA ARG A 1038 -35.49 -26.57 -13.32
C ARG A 1038 -35.21 -27.64 -12.25
N GLY A 1039 -36.27 -28.13 -11.61
CA GLY A 1039 -36.25 -29.25 -10.66
C GLY A 1039 -35.27 -29.06 -9.48
N VAL A 1040 -34.60 -30.15 -9.10
CA VAL A 1040 -33.70 -30.25 -7.94
C VAL A 1040 -32.61 -29.17 -7.92
N ARG A 1041 -32.11 -28.74 -9.10
CA ARG A 1041 -31.08 -27.68 -9.19
C ARG A 1041 -31.61 -26.32 -8.71
N LEU A 1042 -32.85 -25.98 -9.05
CA LEU A 1042 -33.51 -24.76 -8.56
C LEU A 1042 -33.82 -24.86 -7.06
N ALA A 1043 -34.29 -26.03 -6.60
CA ALA A 1043 -34.58 -26.28 -5.18
C ALA A 1043 -33.32 -26.11 -4.31
N ARG A 1044 -32.19 -26.71 -4.68
CA ARG A 1044 -30.88 -26.54 -4.00
C ARG A 1044 -30.45 -25.07 -3.88
N VAL A 1045 -30.65 -24.28 -4.93
CA VAL A 1045 -30.32 -22.84 -4.93
C VAL A 1045 -31.22 -22.05 -3.98
N PHE A 1046 -32.51 -22.36 -3.90
CA PHE A 1046 -33.42 -21.75 -2.91
C PHE A 1046 -33.12 -22.20 -1.48
N GLN A 1047 -32.80 -23.47 -1.25
CA GLN A 1047 -32.42 -24.02 0.05
C GLN A 1047 -31.17 -23.32 0.60
N ALA A 1048 -30.14 -23.15 -0.24
CA ALA A 1048 -28.93 -22.40 0.09
C ALA A 1048 -29.18 -20.90 0.41
N ALA A 1049 -30.25 -20.32 -0.15
CA ALA A 1049 -30.69 -18.95 0.06
C ALA A 1049 -31.80 -18.80 1.13
N THR A 1050 -32.04 -19.86 1.93
CA THR A 1050 -33.07 -19.89 2.98
C THR A 1050 -32.43 -20.11 4.36
N PRO A 1051 -32.70 -19.25 5.36
CA PRO A 1051 -33.49 -18.01 5.28
C PRO A 1051 -32.77 -16.92 4.48
N ARG A 1052 -33.55 -15.99 3.89
CA ARG A 1052 -33.06 -14.88 3.04
C ARG A 1052 -32.08 -13.94 3.73
N ILE A 1053 -32.08 -13.92 5.05
CA ILE A 1053 -31.04 -13.30 5.88
C ILE A 1053 -30.59 -14.41 6.85
N PRO A 1054 -29.43 -15.05 6.63
CA PRO A 1054 -28.88 -16.05 7.55
C PRO A 1054 -28.67 -15.47 8.95
N PRO A 1055 -28.81 -16.25 10.04
CA PRO A 1055 -28.85 -15.73 11.42
C PRO A 1055 -27.57 -15.01 11.88
N ASP A 1056 -26.45 -15.22 11.19
CA ASP A 1056 -25.17 -14.54 11.38
C ASP A 1056 -25.08 -13.15 10.73
N PHE A 1057 -26.12 -12.69 10.03
CA PHE A 1057 -26.14 -11.41 9.28
C PHE A 1057 -26.91 -10.23 9.91
N PRO A 1058 -28.00 -10.38 10.71
CA PRO A 1058 -28.76 -9.25 11.26
C PRO A 1058 -27.97 -8.30 12.15
N SER A 1059 -26.92 -8.81 12.81
CA SER A 1059 -26.03 -8.03 13.68
C SER A 1059 -25.03 -7.15 12.92
N ILE A 1060 -24.89 -7.34 11.60
CA ILE A 1060 -23.93 -6.63 10.73
C ILE A 1060 -24.52 -5.29 10.29
N ARG A 1061 -23.84 -4.19 10.59
CA ARG A 1061 -24.33 -2.82 10.28
C ARG A 1061 -23.81 -2.34 8.92
N ILE A 1062 -24.69 -1.78 8.08
CA ILE A 1062 -24.40 -1.27 6.72
C ILE A 1062 -24.59 0.24 6.59
#